data_AF-A0A7X8RFM9-F1
#
_entry.id   AF-A0A7X8RFM9-F1
#
_cell.length_a   1.000
_cell.length_b   1.000
_cell.length_c   1.000
_cell.angle_alpha   90.00
_cell.angle_beta   90.00
_cell.angle_gamma   90.00
#
_symmetry.space_group_name_H-M   'P 1'
#
loop_
_entity.id
_entity.type
_entity.pdbx_description
1 polymer ?
#
loop_
_entity_poly.entity_id
_entity_poly.type
_entity_poly.pdbx_seq_one_letter_code
_entity_poly.pdbx_strand_id
1 'polypeptide(L)'
;MKTLRKLVSAIMATTLFFTSAINVTAAQPNTTNDVKVATSTANSEFRGAWFSTVYNRDWLSSASIGVQQQKNDYINKVDKLKAAGFNSVIFQIRSMGDGLYPSKYVTWSKYLTGTAGNNPGYDPLAFALQEAQKRDLEFHAWFNPFRISADPNFNVNDYISKLPSSSPLKQHPEWIVKYSGTSTYHWLNLGIPEARQYVIDTIMEVVENYDIDGIHMDDYFYPYPVYAANDSKVDFPDNEAFTKYKGSFTNKADWRRNNVNTFVKELAAKIRAKKPSVKIGISPFGIWKNSKNEGGAGTNGISSYYDLYVDSKAFINNEWIDYIVPQIYWSMSYSIADYDVLVDWWSQQVAGKNVQLYIGQAAYKINAGGSDTAWTNSQEIINQIKYNRKNSNVKGSVFYSASDILANKLGVYDALKNDLYKSPASTPQMPWKQPANEGPKVPTNVKISSFTADKVTPQKLNTIINFNGVVTGAKNPQYRYSINDGSGWQVLQGYSSNSAFKWIPNAKGNYKIRLEVREKGSPNQYDDMKEIYYVIKGLYSVTIDPGHGGSDMGAISMYNDYEKHINLPIALTVRDILESRGLDVHMTRVGDEYVTLEDRVKFANSLKTDIFVSIHNNSFSKEEVNGIESFYFKSSVKGKELAEKVQKSLIEQTNANNRGAKVGDYYVLRHTNMPAILIEGGFLSNKAELAKLKTKAYQDKLSYAIAYGILDYFNVNREDVNRDSKIDLKDLAAVSAKYNTKRGDSSWSNASDVNNDNVVDLYDLVLISKQMK
;
A
#
# COMPACT_ATOMS: atom_id res chain seq x y z
N MET A 1 -17.35 -45.36 -17.85
CA MET A 1 -17.01 -43.92 -17.96
C MET A 1 -15.95 -43.65 -16.91
N LYS A 2 -14.64 -43.76 -17.21
CA LYS A 2 -13.77 -42.72 -17.83
C LYS A 2 -13.90 -41.38 -17.09
N THR A 3 -12.89 -40.71 -16.54
CA THR A 3 -11.40 -40.69 -16.65
C THR A 3 -10.97 -39.46 -15.80
N LEU A 4 -9.77 -39.23 -15.27
CA LEU A 4 -8.57 -40.00 -14.94
C LEU A 4 -7.61 -38.93 -14.35
N ARG A 5 -7.25 -39.03 -13.06
CA ARG A 5 -6.03 -38.40 -12.53
C ARG A 5 -4.87 -39.33 -12.89
N LYS A 6 -3.81 -38.82 -13.52
CA LYS A 6 -2.51 -39.51 -13.55
C LYS A 6 -1.37 -38.53 -13.33
N LEU A 7 -0.45 -39.05 -12.53
CA LEU A 7 0.82 -38.54 -12.04
C LEU A 7 1.95 -39.36 -12.72
N VAL A 8 3.20 -39.15 -12.26
CA VAL A 8 4.39 -40.04 -12.37
C VAL A 8 5.27 -39.77 -13.63
N SER A 9 6.49 -39.20 -13.56
CA SER A 9 7.79 -39.62 -12.95
C SER A 9 8.42 -40.88 -13.60
N ALA A 10 9.70 -40.84 -13.98
CA ALA A 10 10.54 -42.03 -14.23
C ALA A 10 12.03 -41.64 -14.26
N ILE A 11 13.05 -42.42 -13.87
CA ILE A 11 13.21 -43.68 -13.11
C ILE A 11 14.70 -43.72 -12.65
N MET A 12 14.94 -44.36 -11.50
CA MET A 12 16.23 -44.69 -10.85
C MET A 12 17.05 -45.78 -11.58
N ALA A 13 18.33 -45.91 -11.20
CA ALA A 13 19.01 -47.20 -11.13
C ALA A 13 19.75 -47.36 -9.78
N THR A 14 19.62 -48.55 -9.20
CA THR A 14 19.92 -48.97 -7.81
C THR A 14 21.29 -49.64 -7.65
N THR A 15 21.91 -49.54 -6.47
CA THR A 15 22.69 -50.66 -5.88
C THR A 15 22.74 -50.56 -4.35
N LEU A 16 22.46 -51.69 -3.68
CA LEU A 16 22.43 -51.91 -2.23
C LEU A 16 23.64 -52.77 -1.86
N PHE A 17 24.38 -52.43 -0.80
CA PHE A 17 25.12 -53.39 0.03
C PHE A 17 25.26 -52.88 1.48
N PHE A 18 25.36 -53.85 2.39
CA PHE A 18 25.14 -53.78 3.83
C PHE A 18 26.42 -53.53 4.66
N THR A 19 26.18 -53.16 5.93
CA THR A 19 27.00 -53.34 7.16
C THR A 19 28.20 -52.43 7.50
N SER A 20 28.04 -51.78 8.66
CA SER A 20 28.85 -51.90 9.89
C SER A 20 29.45 -50.60 10.43
N ALA A 21 29.20 -50.40 11.73
CA ALA A 21 29.56 -49.25 12.53
C ALA A 21 31.05 -49.20 12.84
N ILE A 22 31.65 -48.01 12.78
CA ILE A 22 32.89 -47.68 13.48
C ILE A 22 32.76 -46.26 14.03
N ASN A 23 32.73 -46.15 15.36
CA ASN A 23 32.99 -44.93 16.10
C ASN A 23 34.48 -44.60 15.99
N VAL A 24 34.83 -43.39 15.52
CA VAL A 24 36.15 -42.81 15.76
C VAL A 24 36.01 -41.36 16.21
N THR A 25 36.23 -41.16 17.51
CA THR A 25 36.59 -39.89 18.13
C THR A 25 38.09 -39.65 17.97
N ALA A 26 38.49 -38.45 17.49
CA ALA A 26 39.76 -37.74 17.71
C ALA A 26 40.02 -36.82 16.51
N ALA A 27 40.68 -35.67 16.57
CA ALA A 27 41.08 -34.71 17.59
C ALA A 27 41.53 -33.48 16.76
N GLN A 28 41.29 -32.26 17.24
CA GLN A 28 41.82 -31.06 16.60
C GLN A 28 43.34 -30.96 16.76
N PRO A 29 44.01 -30.28 15.82
CA PRO A 29 45.13 -29.41 16.14
C PRO A 29 44.77 -27.94 15.90
N ASN A 30 44.89 -27.18 16.99
CA ASN A 30 45.03 -25.73 17.03
C ASN A 30 46.19 -25.26 16.15
N THR A 31 45.97 -24.21 15.36
CA THR A 31 47.00 -23.18 15.13
C THR A 31 46.35 -21.81 15.23
N THR A 32 46.61 -21.17 16.36
CA THR A 32 46.36 -19.79 16.74
C THR A 32 46.96 -18.80 15.75
N ASN A 33 46.14 -17.86 15.27
CA ASN A 33 46.57 -16.53 14.85
C ASN A 33 45.56 -15.53 15.45
N ASP A 34 45.84 -15.13 16.69
CA ASP A 34 45.09 -14.10 17.41
C ASP A 34 45.28 -12.74 16.72
N VAL A 35 44.43 -12.46 15.73
CA VAL A 35 44.07 -11.08 15.39
C VAL A 35 43.02 -10.66 16.41
N LYS A 36 43.39 -9.70 17.27
CA LYS A 36 42.46 -9.04 18.19
C LYS A 36 41.18 -8.67 17.44
N VAL A 37 40.12 -9.41 17.72
CA VAL A 37 38.76 -9.09 17.29
C VAL A 37 38.41 -7.77 17.95
N ALA A 38 38.41 -6.69 17.17
CA ALA A 38 37.66 -5.51 17.54
C ALA A 38 36.19 -5.93 17.60
N THR A 39 35.68 -6.15 18.81
CA THR A 39 34.26 -6.34 19.08
C THR A 39 33.52 -5.11 18.57
N SER A 40 32.93 -5.18 17.39
CA SER A 40 32.10 -4.11 16.85
C SER A 40 30.81 -4.05 17.66
N THR A 41 30.75 -3.08 18.56
CA THR A 41 29.61 -2.76 19.44
C THR A 41 28.47 -2.06 18.70
N ALA A 42 27.99 -2.59 17.57
CA ALA A 42 26.76 -2.13 16.94
C ALA A 42 26.01 -3.30 16.28
N ASN A 43 24.82 -3.64 16.79
CA ASN A 43 23.92 -4.64 16.21
C ASN A 43 23.34 -4.12 14.87
N SER A 44 24.13 -4.13 13.79
CA SER A 44 23.67 -3.79 12.44
C SER A 44 23.70 -5.01 11.53
N GLU A 45 22.54 -5.42 11.00
CA GLU A 45 22.39 -6.60 10.14
C GLU A 45 21.12 -6.43 9.30
N PHE A 46 21.20 -6.62 7.98
CA PHE A 46 20.02 -6.58 7.12
C PHE A 46 19.24 -7.89 7.25
N ARG A 47 17.98 -7.81 7.67
CA ARG A 47 17.11 -8.96 7.93
C ARG A 47 15.83 -8.80 7.12
N GLY A 48 15.92 -9.22 5.86
CA GLY A 48 14.89 -9.02 4.86
C GLY A 48 14.03 -10.24 4.59
N ALA A 49 12.81 -10.03 4.10
CA ALA A 49 11.98 -11.08 3.51
C ALA A 49 11.39 -10.61 2.18
N TRP A 50 11.41 -11.48 1.16
CA TRP A 50 10.72 -11.21 -0.09
C TRP A 50 9.22 -11.51 0.04
N PHE A 51 8.40 -10.56 -0.41
CA PHE A 51 6.98 -10.72 -0.64
C PHE A 51 6.73 -10.79 -2.15
N SER A 52 6.64 -12.01 -2.67
CA SER A 52 6.29 -12.31 -4.05
C SER A 52 4.78 -12.23 -4.25
N THR A 53 4.34 -11.37 -5.17
CA THR A 53 2.92 -11.13 -5.46
C THR A 53 2.45 -11.90 -6.69
N VAL A 54 3.39 -12.35 -7.53
CA VAL A 54 3.11 -13.26 -8.64
C VAL A 54 2.46 -14.55 -8.12
N TYR A 55 1.38 -14.96 -8.78
CA TYR A 55 0.54 -16.10 -8.39
C TYR A 55 0.01 -16.02 -6.95
N ASN A 56 -0.08 -14.81 -6.38
CA ASN A 56 -0.55 -14.59 -5.00
C ASN A 56 0.25 -15.37 -3.95
N ARG A 57 1.57 -15.55 -4.15
CA ARG A 57 2.42 -16.40 -3.30
C ARG A 57 2.50 -15.91 -1.84
N ASP A 58 2.94 -14.68 -1.64
CA ASP A 58 3.24 -14.13 -0.31
C ASP A 58 2.23 -13.12 0.18
N TRP A 59 1.42 -12.55 -0.72
CA TRP A 59 0.41 -11.59 -0.36
C TRP A 59 -0.86 -11.77 -1.18
N LEU A 60 -1.98 -11.71 -0.46
CA LEU A 60 -3.34 -12.14 -0.82
C LEU A 60 -3.50 -13.66 -0.90
N SER A 61 -4.45 -14.23 -0.16
CA SER A 61 -4.82 -15.65 -0.32
C SER A 61 -5.61 -15.92 -1.60
N SER A 62 -6.34 -14.92 -2.11
CA SER A 62 -6.87 -14.89 -3.47
C SER A 62 -7.21 -13.46 -3.90
N ALA A 63 -7.43 -13.25 -5.19
CA ALA A 63 -7.84 -11.96 -5.74
C ALA A 63 -9.28 -11.54 -5.36
N SER A 64 -10.05 -12.41 -4.70
CA SER A 64 -11.47 -12.22 -4.39
C SER A 64 -11.75 -11.91 -2.91
N ILE A 65 -10.72 -11.80 -2.06
CA ILE A 65 -10.90 -11.65 -0.60
C ILE A 65 -11.34 -10.25 -0.13
N GLY A 66 -11.44 -9.28 -1.03
CA GLY A 66 -11.86 -7.91 -0.74
C GLY A 66 -10.77 -7.07 -0.06
N VAL A 67 -10.77 -5.75 -0.32
CA VAL A 67 -9.69 -4.81 0.06
C VAL A 67 -9.32 -4.88 1.54
N GLN A 68 -10.30 -4.98 2.44
CA GLN A 68 -10.00 -5.01 3.88
C GLN A 68 -9.21 -6.27 4.28
N GLN A 69 -9.54 -7.44 3.71
CA GLN A 69 -8.79 -8.66 3.99
C GLN A 69 -7.40 -8.62 3.34
N GLN A 70 -7.27 -8.03 2.16
CA GLN A 70 -5.96 -7.79 1.53
C GLN A 70 -5.02 -7.01 2.47
N LYS A 71 -5.55 -5.95 3.08
CA LYS A 71 -4.84 -5.12 4.05
C LYS A 71 -4.48 -5.89 5.32
N ASN A 72 -5.44 -6.62 5.89
CA ASN A 72 -5.23 -7.43 7.10
C ASN A 72 -4.18 -8.53 6.87
N ASP A 73 -4.20 -9.21 5.72
CA ASP A 73 -3.22 -10.25 5.36
C ASP A 73 -1.80 -9.68 5.29
N TYR A 74 -1.62 -8.45 4.77
CA TYR A 74 -0.32 -7.77 4.78
C TYR A 74 0.14 -7.50 6.21
N ILE A 75 -0.70 -6.79 6.97
CA ILE A 75 -0.45 -6.35 8.35
C ILE A 75 -0.02 -7.52 9.22
N ASN A 76 -0.79 -8.62 9.18
CA ASN A 76 -0.50 -9.82 9.96
C ASN A 76 0.87 -10.44 9.65
N LYS A 77 1.30 -10.40 8.39
CA LYS A 77 2.61 -10.94 7.98
C LYS A 77 3.75 -10.03 8.40
N VAL A 78 3.63 -8.72 8.18
CA VAL A 78 4.68 -7.77 8.58
C VAL A 78 4.82 -7.65 10.10
N ASP A 79 3.71 -7.78 10.85
CA ASP A 79 3.75 -7.87 12.32
C ASP A 79 4.54 -9.09 12.80
N LYS A 80 4.27 -10.26 12.21
CA LYS A 80 5.00 -11.50 12.56
C LYS A 80 6.47 -11.43 12.19
N LEU A 81 6.82 -10.82 11.06
CA LEU A 81 8.22 -10.61 10.67
C LEU A 81 8.92 -9.64 11.64
N LYS A 82 8.32 -8.48 11.92
CA LYS A 82 8.88 -7.52 12.89
C LYS A 82 9.08 -8.15 14.26
N ALA A 83 8.09 -8.93 14.73
CA ALA A 83 8.16 -9.66 15.99
C ALA A 83 9.26 -10.75 16.02
N ALA A 84 9.74 -11.20 14.87
CA ALA A 84 10.87 -12.11 14.73
C ALA A 84 12.21 -11.40 14.48
N GLY A 85 12.24 -10.07 14.61
CA GLY A 85 13.47 -9.28 14.51
C GLY A 85 13.88 -8.94 13.08
N PHE A 86 13.00 -9.14 12.08
CA PHE A 86 13.20 -8.62 10.73
C PHE A 86 13.10 -7.10 10.71
N ASN A 87 13.87 -6.45 9.83
CA ASN A 87 13.96 -4.99 9.72
C ASN A 87 13.76 -4.48 8.29
N SER A 88 13.50 -5.35 7.31
CA SER A 88 13.24 -4.94 5.93
C SER A 88 12.24 -5.87 5.24
N VAL A 89 11.43 -5.29 4.35
CA VAL A 89 10.53 -5.98 3.44
C VAL A 89 10.88 -5.65 1.99
N ILE A 90 11.01 -6.69 1.16
CA ILE A 90 11.23 -6.55 -0.28
C ILE A 90 9.96 -6.95 -1.01
N PHE A 91 9.16 -5.98 -1.43
CA PHE A 91 7.76 -6.18 -1.82
C PHE A 91 7.57 -6.08 -3.33
N GLN A 92 7.12 -7.16 -3.98
CA GLN A 92 6.95 -7.22 -5.43
C GLN A 92 5.79 -6.34 -5.88
N ILE A 93 6.10 -5.19 -6.46
CA ILE A 93 5.11 -4.25 -6.97
C ILE A 93 4.89 -4.35 -8.49
N ARG A 94 5.81 -5.02 -9.19
CA ARG A 94 5.73 -5.31 -10.62
C ARG A 94 6.19 -6.74 -10.85
N SER A 95 5.31 -7.57 -11.40
CA SER A 95 5.55 -9.02 -11.52
C SER A 95 5.66 -9.50 -12.96
N MET A 96 4.71 -9.11 -13.83
CA MET A 96 4.57 -9.58 -15.21
C MET A 96 3.92 -8.47 -16.06
N GLY A 97 4.69 -7.46 -16.47
CA GLY A 97 4.16 -6.35 -17.26
C GLY A 97 3.19 -5.42 -16.51
N ASP A 98 2.91 -5.68 -15.24
CA ASP A 98 1.87 -5.03 -14.45
C ASP A 98 2.40 -4.17 -13.29
N GLY A 99 1.47 -3.53 -12.56
CA GLY A 99 1.74 -2.73 -11.37
C GLY A 99 0.73 -2.96 -10.25
N LEU A 100 1.22 -2.95 -8.99
CA LEU A 100 0.41 -2.90 -7.77
C LEU A 100 0.28 -1.46 -7.25
N TYR A 101 0.21 -0.51 -8.16
CA TYR A 101 0.13 0.93 -7.91
C TYR A 101 -0.51 1.63 -9.12
N PRO A 102 -1.13 2.81 -8.94
CA PRO A 102 -1.58 3.62 -10.06
C PRO A 102 -0.40 4.01 -10.95
N SER A 103 -0.48 3.72 -12.25
CA SER A 103 0.63 3.93 -13.18
C SER A 103 0.15 4.52 -14.51
N LYS A 104 0.99 5.37 -15.12
CA LYS A 104 0.83 5.84 -16.50
C LYS A 104 1.51 4.92 -17.54
N TYR A 105 2.28 3.93 -17.09
CA TYR A 105 3.07 3.03 -17.94
C TYR A 105 2.53 1.61 -18.00
N VAL A 106 2.03 1.08 -16.88
CA VAL A 106 1.66 -0.33 -16.73
C VAL A 106 0.20 -0.49 -16.33
N THR A 107 -0.36 -1.67 -16.61
CA THR A 107 -1.74 -2.00 -16.23
C THR A 107 -1.80 -2.50 -14.78
N TRP A 108 -2.96 -2.39 -14.15
CA TRP A 108 -3.18 -2.99 -12.83
C TRP A 108 -2.97 -4.51 -12.86
N SER A 109 -2.28 -5.01 -11.85
CA SER A 109 -2.01 -6.44 -11.74
C SER A 109 -3.27 -7.28 -11.57
N LYS A 110 -3.37 -8.35 -12.35
CA LYS A 110 -4.43 -9.35 -12.19
C LYS A 110 -4.41 -10.03 -10.82
N TYR A 111 -3.27 -10.03 -10.12
CA TYR A 111 -3.15 -10.67 -8.81
C TYR A 111 -3.93 -9.92 -7.72
N LEU A 112 -4.34 -8.66 -7.97
CA LEU A 112 -5.15 -7.88 -7.04
C LEU A 112 -6.66 -8.19 -7.12
N THR A 113 -7.18 -8.43 -8.32
CA THR A 113 -8.64 -8.49 -8.60
C THR A 113 -9.08 -9.71 -9.40
N GLY A 114 -8.14 -10.52 -9.88
CA GLY A 114 -8.36 -11.67 -10.75
C GLY A 114 -8.34 -11.29 -12.23
N THR A 115 -8.46 -10.01 -12.56
CA THR A 115 -8.54 -9.49 -13.93
C THR A 115 -7.52 -8.38 -14.14
N ALA A 116 -6.65 -8.53 -15.14
CA ALA A 116 -5.66 -7.51 -15.48
C ALA A 116 -6.34 -6.20 -15.88
N GLY A 117 -5.83 -5.06 -15.40
CA GLY A 117 -6.35 -3.72 -15.68
C GLY A 117 -7.47 -3.23 -14.76
N ASN A 118 -8.08 -4.11 -13.97
CA ASN A 118 -9.11 -3.69 -13.01
C ASN A 118 -8.48 -2.96 -11.82
N ASN A 119 -8.94 -1.73 -11.58
CA ASN A 119 -8.55 -0.93 -10.43
C ASN A 119 -9.08 -1.58 -9.13
N PRO A 120 -8.21 -1.88 -8.13
CA PRO A 120 -8.63 -2.52 -6.89
C PRO A 120 -9.40 -1.58 -5.92
N GLY A 121 -9.57 -0.29 -6.25
CA GLY A 121 -10.28 0.69 -5.43
C GLY A 121 -9.43 1.34 -4.34
N TYR A 122 -8.12 1.10 -4.32
CA TYR A 122 -7.13 1.74 -3.43
C TYR A 122 -5.74 1.67 -4.06
N ASP A 123 -4.74 2.29 -3.43
CA ASP A 123 -3.33 2.18 -3.81
C ASP A 123 -2.61 1.14 -2.92
N PRO A 124 -2.32 -0.07 -3.42
CA PRO A 124 -1.68 -1.13 -2.65
C PRO A 124 -0.24 -0.81 -2.23
N LEU A 125 0.52 -0.13 -3.09
CA LEU A 125 1.90 0.24 -2.79
C LEU A 125 1.95 1.29 -1.68
N ALA A 126 1.16 2.35 -1.79
CA ALA A 126 1.08 3.36 -0.73
C ALA A 126 0.70 2.73 0.62
N PHE A 127 -0.30 1.84 0.62
CA PHE A 127 -0.71 1.12 1.82
C PHE A 127 0.42 0.24 2.40
N ALA A 128 1.06 -0.60 1.58
CA ALA A 128 2.11 -1.52 2.03
C ALA A 128 3.32 -0.74 2.58
N LEU A 129 3.72 0.33 1.90
CA LEU A 129 4.78 1.24 2.34
C LEU A 129 4.47 1.85 3.71
N GLN A 130 3.28 2.43 3.88
CA GLN A 130 2.87 3.05 5.15
C GLN A 130 2.84 2.04 6.31
N GLU A 131 2.35 0.82 6.09
CA GLU A 131 2.30 -0.20 7.13
C GLU A 131 3.69 -0.74 7.51
N ALA A 132 4.64 -0.78 6.57
CA ALA A 132 6.04 -1.08 6.87
C ALA A 132 6.70 0.05 7.70
N GLN A 133 6.50 1.31 7.30
CA GLN A 133 7.03 2.49 8.00
C GLN A 133 6.51 2.61 9.44
N LYS A 134 5.22 2.33 9.69
CA LYS A 134 4.64 2.28 11.05
C LYS A 134 5.35 1.28 11.98
N ARG A 135 6.02 0.28 11.41
CA ARG A 135 6.71 -0.80 12.12
C ARG A 135 8.22 -0.64 12.07
N ASP A 136 8.73 0.48 11.56
CA ASP A 136 10.17 0.71 11.42
C ASP A 136 10.82 -0.45 10.64
N LEU A 137 10.24 -0.76 9.47
CA LEU A 137 10.75 -1.71 8.50
C LEU A 137 11.16 -0.92 7.25
N GLU A 138 12.39 -1.11 6.76
CA GLU A 138 12.77 -0.58 5.46
C GLU A 138 11.93 -1.24 4.35
N PHE A 139 11.41 -0.44 3.43
CA PHE A 139 10.57 -0.90 2.33
C PHE A 139 11.32 -0.80 1.00
N HIS A 140 11.57 -1.96 0.39
CA HIS A 140 12.21 -2.06 -0.91
C HIS A 140 11.18 -2.47 -1.97
N ALA A 141 10.90 -1.58 -2.92
CA ALA A 141 9.99 -1.86 -4.02
C ALA A 141 10.66 -2.80 -5.04
N TRP A 142 10.12 -4.00 -5.21
CA TRP A 142 10.67 -5.03 -6.09
C TRP A 142 9.98 -5.07 -7.45
N PHE A 143 10.81 -4.99 -8.49
CA PHE A 143 10.42 -5.08 -9.89
C PHE A 143 11.00 -6.33 -10.53
N ASN A 144 10.16 -7.07 -11.25
CA ASN A 144 10.62 -7.80 -12.41
C ASN A 144 10.65 -6.83 -13.62
N PRO A 145 11.83 -6.50 -14.17
CA PRO A 145 11.94 -5.39 -15.10
C PRO A 145 11.31 -5.68 -16.48
N PHE A 146 11.62 -6.83 -17.07
CA PHE A 146 11.37 -7.09 -18.50
C PHE A 146 10.33 -8.16 -18.80
N ARG A 147 9.94 -8.99 -17.81
CA ARG A 147 8.91 -10.01 -18.02
C ARG A 147 7.54 -9.36 -18.29
N ILE A 148 6.85 -9.85 -19.33
CA ILE A 148 5.46 -9.50 -19.62
C ILE A 148 4.52 -10.65 -19.29
N SER A 149 4.86 -11.88 -19.66
CA SER A 149 4.01 -13.05 -19.37
C SER A 149 4.80 -14.36 -19.43
N ALA A 150 4.32 -15.39 -18.73
CA ALA A 150 4.74 -16.78 -18.87
C ALA A 150 3.59 -17.69 -19.33
N ASP A 151 2.47 -17.11 -19.78
CA ASP A 151 1.32 -17.85 -20.30
C ASP A 151 1.55 -18.18 -21.78
N PRO A 152 1.50 -19.47 -22.19
CA PRO A 152 1.64 -19.87 -23.59
C PRO A 152 0.52 -19.31 -24.48
N ASN A 153 -0.64 -18.98 -23.90
CA ASN A 153 -1.80 -18.43 -24.60
C ASN A 153 -1.91 -16.90 -24.49
N PHE A 154 -0.86 -16.23 -24.00
CA PHE A 154 -0.84 -14.78 -23.88
C PHE A 154 -1.08 -14.08 -25.23
N ASN A 155 -2.00 -13.13 -25.23
CA ASN A 155 -2.31 -12.30 -26.39
C ASN A 155 -1.76 -10.88 -26.18
N VAL A 156 -0.77 -10.51 -27.00
CA VAL A 156 -0.13 -9.18 -26.93
C VAL A 156 -1.15 -8.06 -27.13
N ASN A 157 -2.05 -8.17 -28.10
CA ASN A 157 -3.02 -7.12 -28.41
C ASN A 157 -4.02 -6.90 -27.27
N ASP A 158 -4.48 -7.97 -26.63
CA ASP A 158 -5.34 -7.89 -25.44
C ASP A 158 -4.61 -7.19 -24.28
N TYR A 159 -3.37 -7.57 -24.00
CA TYR A 159 -2.55 -6.89 -22.98
C TYR A 159 -2.35 -5.40 -23.29
N ILE A 160 -1.97 -5.08 -24.53
CA ILE A 160 -1.77 -3.71 -25.00
C ILE A 160 -3.04 -2.88 -24.84
N SER A 161 -4.22 -3.44 -25.15
CA SER A 161 -5.50 -2.75 -25.00
C SER A 161 -5.79 -2.30 -23.55
N LYS A 162 -5.28 -3.04 -22.56
CA LYS A 162 -5.46 -2.82 -21.12
C LYS A 162 -4.43 -1.87 -20.50
N LEU A 163 -3.42 -1.44 -21.25
CA LEU A 163 -2.46 -0.44 -20.76
C LEU A 163 -3.14 0.94 -20.61
N PRO A 164 -2.61 1.84 -19.77
CA PRO A 164 -2.99 3.25 -19.80
C PRO A 164 -2.83 3.85 -21.21
N SER A 165 -3.71 4.78 -21.61
CA SER A 165 -3.64 5.44 -22.93
C SER A 165 -2.31 6.16 -23.17
N SER A 166 -1.69 6.68 -22.11
CA SER A 166 -0.40 7.34 -22.11
C SER A 166 0.81 6.42 -22.21
N SER A 167 0.63 5.08 -22.12
CA SER A 167 1.75 4.16 -22.06
C SER A 167 2.48 4.08 -23.41
N PRO A 168 3.79 4.38 -23.48
CA PRO A 168 4.56 4.25 -24.72
C PRO A 168 4.52 2.85 -25.33
N LEU A 169 4.39 1.82 -24.49
CA LEU A 169 4.31 0.43 -24.93
C LEU A 169 3.07 0.16 -25.80
N LYS A 170 2.00 0.98 -25.70
CA LYS A 170 0.85 0.89 -26.63
C LYS A 170 1.22 1.19 -28.08
N GLN A 171 2.15 2.12 -28.29
CA GLN A 171 2.61 2.52 -29.61
C GLN A 171 3.69 1.59 -30.14
N HIS A 172 4.29 0.79 -29.25
CA HIS A 172 5.41 -0.09 -29.55
C HIS A 172 5.19 -1.55 -29.12
N PRO A 173 4.11 -2.22 -29.56
CA PRO A 173 3.87 -3.63 -29.22
C PRO A 173 4.98 -4.55 -29.72
N GLU A 174 5.73 -4.16 -30.75
CA GLU A 174 6.87 -4.89 -31.31
C GLU A 174 8.05 -5.03 -30.35
N TRP A 175 8.09 -4.26 -29.26
CA TRP A 175 9.10 -4.44 -28.22
C TRP A 175 8.89 -5.73 -27.42
N ILE A 176 7.68 -6.32 -27.46
CA ILE A 176 7.37 -7.57 -26.77
C ILE A 176 7.68 -8.74 -27.70
N VAL A 177 8.63 -9.58 -27.30
CA VAL A 177 9.02 -10.76 -28.05
C VAL A 177 8.54 -12.04 -27.37
N LYS A 178 8.14 -13.03 -28.19
CA LYS A 178 7.75 -14.37 -27.74
C LYS A 178 8.95 -15.31 -27.79
N TYR A 179 9.37 -15.81 -26.63
CA TYR A 179 10.46 -16.78 -26.49
C TYR A 179 9.88 -18.13 -26.09
N SER A 180 9.99 -19.16 -26.95
CA SER A 180 9.23 -20.41 -26.80
C SER A 180 10.05 -21.66 -27.08
N GLY A 181 9.87 -22.66 -26.23
CA GLY A 181 10.45 -24.01 -26.31
C GLY A 181 9.76 -24.90 -25.26
N THR A 182 10.53 -25.52 -24.37
CA THR A 182 10.03 -26.24 -23.17
C THR A 182 9.16 -25.38 -22.26
N SER A 183 9.23 -24.06 -22.37
CA SER A 183 8.32 -23.09 -21.77
C SER A 183 8.13 -21.92 -22.74
N THR A 184 7.07 -21.13 -22.54
CA THR A 184 6.78 -19.94 -23.34
C THR A 184 6.77 -18.69 -22.47
N TYR A 185 7.56 -17.70 -22.87
CA TYR A 185 7.66 -16.40 -22.23
C TYR A 185 7.37 -15.28 -23.23
N HIS A 186 6.82 -14.17 -22.73
CA HIS A 186 6.73 -12.90 -23.42
C HIS A 186 7.54 -11.86 -22.65
N TRP A 187 8.42 -11.16 -23.35
CA TRP A 187 9.49 -10.37 -22.75
C TRP A 187 9.68 -9.06 -23.48
N LEU A 188 9.97 -7.98 -22.76
CA LEU A 188 10.45 -6.75 -23.39
C LEU A 188 11.87 -6.98 -23.90
N ASN A 189 12.14 -6.63 -25.15
CA ASN A 189 13.46 -6.83 -25.75
C ASN A 189 14.47 -5.81 -25.22
N LEU A 190 15.33 -6.24 -24.28
CA LEU A 190 16.40 -5.42 -23.70
C LEU A 190 17.38 -4.87 -24.75
N GLY A 191 17.44 -5.47 -25.94
CA GLY A 191 18.28 -5.01 -27.04
C GLY A 191 17.85 -3.68 -27.64
N ILE A 192 16.60 -3.26 -27.41
CA ILE A 192 16.04 -2.01 -27.95
C ILE A 192 16.24 -0.90 -26.91
N PRO A 193 17.01 0.17 -27.21
CA PRO A 193 17.25 1.28 -26.26
C PRO A 193 15.97 1.91 -25.71
N GLU A 194 14.97 2.12 -26.56
CA GLU A 194 13.70 2.73 -26.20
C GLU A 194 12.86 1.83 -25.27
N ALA A 195 12.92 0.50 -25.47
CA ALA A 195 12.29 -0.46 -24.56
C ALA A 195 12.96 -0.46 -23.17
N ARG A 196 14.29 -0.34 -23.10
CA ARG A 196 15.01 -0.14 -21.84
C ARG A 196 14.59 1.17 -21.16
N GLN A 197 14.48 2.25 -21.93
CA GLN A 197 14.06 3.55 -21.42
C GLN A 197 12.63 3.50 -20.84
N TYR A 198 11.70 2.81 -21.50
CA TYR A 198 10.35 2.57 -20.95
C TYR A 198 10.37 1.87 -19.58
N VAL A 199 11.22 0.85 -19.40
CA VAL A 199 11.35 0.17 -18.10
C VAL A 199 11.98 1.08 -17.05
N ILE A 200 13.01 1.87 -17.43
CA ILE A 200 13.61 2.87 -16.54
C ILE A 200 12.56 3.88 -16.09
N ASP A 201 11.75 4.41 -17.00
CA ASP A 201 10.75 5.42 -16.67
C ASP A 201 9.60 4.84 -15.82
N THR A 202 9.25 3.57 -16.03
CA THR A 202 8.31 2.84 -15.18
C THR A 202 8.84 2.71 -13.74
N ILE A 203 10.13 2.40 -13.56
CA ILE A 203 10.74 2.34 -12.23
C ILE A 203 10.84 3.74 -11.62
N MET A 204 11.22 4.74 -12.42
CA MET A 204 11.31 6.12 -11.97
C MET A 204 9.95 6.66 -11.51
N GLU A 205 8.83 6.31 -12.14
CA GLU A 205 7.49 6.69 -11.65
C GLU A 205 7.29 6.36 -10.17
N VAL A 206 7.79 5.20 -9.73
CA VAL A 206 7.69 4.80 -8.32
C VAL A 206 8.69 5.58 -7.46
N VAL A 207 9.92 5.74 -7.93
CA VAL A 207 10.95 6.53 -7.23
C VAL A 207 10.47 7.97 -7.02
N GLU A 208 9.77 8.55 -7.98
CA GLU A 208 9.29 9.93 -7.91
C GLU A 208 8.11 10.08 -6.94
N ASN A 209 7.16 9.14 -6.98
CA ASN A 209 5.87 9.29 -6.32
C ASN A 209 5.79 8.66 -4.92
N TYR A 210 6.71 7.78 -4.54
CA TYR A 210 6.67 7.07 -3.26
C TYR A 210 7.95 7.27 -2.45
N ASP A 211 7.81 7.29 -1.12
CA ASP A 211 8.92 7.46 -0.17
C ASP A 211 9.50 6.09 0.25
N ILE A 212 10.01 5.36 -0.75
CA ILE A 212 10.61 4.03 -0.58
C ILE A 212 12.06 4.15 -0.09
N ASP A 213 12.52 3.14 0.66
CA ASP A 213 13.92 3.06 1.10
C ASP A 213 14.84 2.50 0.00
N GLY A 214 14.29 1.66 -0.87
CA GLY A 214 15.06 1.06 -1.95
C GLY A 214 14.26 0.55 -3.14
N ILE A 215 14.95 0.43 -4.26
CA ILE A 215 14.54 -0.35 -5.42
C ILE A 215 15.25 -1.71 -5.34
N HIS A 216 14.52 -2.76 -5.70
CA HIS A 216 15.02 -4.11 -5.80
C HIS A 216 14.66 -4.72 -7.16
N MET A 217 15.60 -5.43 -7.78
CA MET A 217 15.35 -6.28 -8.93
C MET A 217 15.84 -7.69 -8.63
N ASP A 218 15.08 -8.69 -9.06
CA ASP A 218 15.46 -10.10 -8.93
C ASP A 218 16.41 -10.52 -10.07
N ASP A 219 16.47 -11.81 -10.36
CA ASP A 219 17.42 -12.43 -11.27
C ASP A 219 16.99 -12.38 -12.75
N TYR A 220 15.79 -11.86 -13.04
CA TYR A 220 15.20 -11.90 -14.38
C TYR A 220 15.51 -10.66 -15.20
N PHE A 221 16.66 -10.67 -15.88
CA PHE A 221 16.98 -9.71 -16.94
C PHE A 221 16.63 -10.29 -18.31
N TYR A 222 17.49 -11.11 -18.91
CA TYR A 222 17.05 -12.05 -19.95
C TYR A 222 16.38 -13.27 -19.30
N PRO A 223 15.44 -13.95 -19.98
CA PRO A 223 14.74 -15.10 -19.42
C PRO A 223 15.68 -16.31 -19.28
N TYR A 224 15.29 -17.26 -18.41
CA TYR A 224 15.97 -18.55 -18.33
C TYR A 224 15.90 -19.30 -19.66
N PRO A 225 16.95 -20.07 -20.01
CA PRO A 225 16.97 -20.86 -21.24
C PRO A 225 15.74 -21.74 -21.41
N VAL A 226 15.15 -21.74 -22.61
CA VAL A 226 14.18 -22.76 -23.04
C VAL A 226 14.80 -23.60 -24.14
N TYR A 227 14.33 -24.84 -24.26
CA TYR A 227 14.89 -25.81 -25.18
C TYR A 227 13.85 -26.23 -26.23
N ALA A 228 14.29 -26.46 -27.45
CA ALA A 228 13.43 -27.02 -28.48
C ALA A 228 13.22 -28.53 -28.25
N ALA A 229 12.34 -29.15 -29.05
CA ALA A 229 12.04 -30.58 -28.93
C ALA A 229 13.24 -31.51 -29.18
N ASN A 230 14.33 -31.00 -29.76
CA ASN A 230 15.58 -31.71 -30.00
C ASN A 230 16.66 -31.39 -28.94
N ASP A 231 16.26 -30.86 -27.79
CA ASP A 231 17.13 -30.43 -26.68
C ASP A 231 18.15 -29.33 -27.01
N SER A 232 18.04 -28.67 -28.16
CA SER A 232 18.86 -27.49 -28.46
C SER A 232 18.33 -26.25 -27.74
N LYS A 233 19.25 -25.44 -27.19
CA LYS A 233 18.91 -24.16 -26.55
C LYS A 233 18.33 -23.21 -27.60
N VAL A 234 17.11 -22.73 -27.36
CA VAL A 234 16.47 -21.74 -28.24
C VAL A 234 17.16 -20.39 -28.01
N ASP A 235 17.60 -19.73 -29.09
CA ASP A 235 18.14 -18.38 -28.97
C ASP A 235 17.03 -17.36 -28.68
N PHE A 236 17.32 -16.38 -27.82
CA PHE A 236 16.35 -15.32 -27.54
C PHE A 236 16.11 -14.46 -28.80
N PRO A 237 14.85 -14.14 -29.13
CA PRO A 237 14.48 -13.52 -30.42
C PRO A 237 14.77 -12.02 -30.48
N ASP A 238 16.05 -11.66 -30.49
CA ASP A 238 16.55 -10.27 -30.56
C ASP A 238 17.53 -10.05 -31.72
N ASN A 239 17.48 -10.88 -32.77
CA ASN A 239 18.36 -10.78 -33.95
C ASN A 239 18.26 -9.43 -34.67
N GLU A 240 17.04 -8.91 -34.83
CA GLU A 240 16.82 -7.60 -35.46
C GLU A 240 17.40 -6.47 -34.62
N ALA A 241 17.16 -6.52 -33.30
CA ALA A 241 17.72 -5.57 -32.35
C ALA A 241 19.26 -5.66 -32.33
N PHE A 242 19.84 -6.86 -32.40
CA PHE A 242 21.29 -7.01 -32.51
C PHE A 242 21.83 -6.39 -33.80
N THR A 243 21.24 -6.69 -34.95
CA THR A 243 21.66 -6.10 -36.23
C THR A 243 21.62 -4.57 -36.20
N LYS A 244 20.58 -3.99 -35.60
CA LYS A 244 20.37 -2.54 -35.54
C LYS A 244 21.22 -1.83 -34.49
N TYR A 245 21.38 -2.43 -33.31
CA TYR A 245 21.92 -1.74 -32.12
C TYR A 245 23.23 -2.34 -31.58
N LYS A 246 23.87 -3.29 -32.28
CA LYS A 246 25.13 -3.90 -31.82
C LYS A 246 26.32 -2.94 -31.73
N GLY A 247 26.31 -1.81 -32.44
CA GLY A 247 27.47 -0.94 -32.52
C GLY A 247 28.73 -1.73 -32.94
N SER A 248 29.78 -1.70 -32.11
CA SER A 248 31.04 -2.42 -32.33
C SER A 248 31.05 -3.87 -31.84
N PHE A 249 29.99 -4.36 -31.21
CA PHE A 249 29.96 -5.73 -30.69
C PHE A 249 29.89 -6.75 -31.84
N THR A 250 30.86 -7.66 -31.88
CA THR A 250 30.88 -8.80 -32.81
C THR A 250 30.26 -10.06 -32.20
N ASN A 251 30.26 -10.16 -30.86
CA ASN A 251 29.68 -11.25 -30.10
C ASN A 251 28.32 -10.84 -29.51
N LYS A 252 27.27 -11.61 -29.83
CA LYS A 252 25.90 -11.32 -29.38
C LYS A 252 25.72 -11.46 -27.86
N ALA A 253 26.41 -12.40 -27.22
CA ALA A 253 26.33 -12.58 -25.76
C ALA A 253 26.98 -11.40 -25.00
N ASP A 254 28.10 -10.86 -25.51
CA ASP A 254 28.71 -9.65 -24.96
C ASP A 254 27.79 -8.43 -25.12
N TRP A 255 27.13 -8.30 -26.28
CA TRP A 255 26.14 -7.27 -26.51
C TRP A 255 24.94 -7.39 -25.55
N ARG A 256 24.41 -8.60 -25.32
CA ARG A 256 23.32 -8.85 -24.36
C ARG A 256 23.73 -8.43 -22.94
N ARG A 257 24.93 -8.82 -22.48
CA ARG A 257 25.48 -8.37 -21.19
C ARG A 257 25.61 -6.84 -21.14
N ASN A 258 26.08 -6.22 -22.22
CA ASN A 258 26.18 -4.76 -22.29
C ASN A 258 24.81 -4.06 -22.20
N ASN A 259 23.76 -4.63 -22.80
CA ASN A 259 22.40 -4.08 -22.67
C ASN A 259 21.91 -4.08 -21.22
N VAL A 260 22.18 -5.17 -20.49
CA VAL A 260 21.88 -5.27 -19.05
C VAL A 260 22.71 -4.25 -18.25
N ASN A 261 24.02 -4.18 -18.49
CA ASN A 261 24.92 -3.21 -17.85
C ASN A 261 24.47 -1.76 -18.08
N THR A 262 24.10 -1.44 -19.32
CA THR A 262 23.61 -0.11 -19.71
C THR A 262 22.33 0.24 -18.94
N PHE A 263 21.36 -0.69 -18.90
CA PHE A 263 20.13 -0.50 -18.12
C PHE A 263 20.42 -0.23 -16.63
N VAL A 264 21.24 -1.06 -15.98
CA VAL A 264 21.55 -0.90 -14.55
C VAL A 264 22.29 0.41 -14.28
N LYS A 265 23.28 0.76 -15.12
CA LYS A 265 24.05 2.01 -15.02
C LYS A 265 23.14 3.24 -15.16
N GLU A 266 22.30 3.27 -16.18
CA GLU A 266 21.42 4.41 -16.47
C GLU A 266 20.34 4.57 -15.40
N LEU A 267 19.71 3.47 -14.99
CA LEU A 267 18.73 3.49 -13.90
C LEU A 267 19.37 4.02 -12.61
N ALA A 268 20.56 3.51 -12.25
CA ALA A 268 21.27 3.95 -11.07
C ALA A 268 21.60 5.45 -11.11
N ALA A 269 22.06 5.95 -12.26
CA ALA A 269 22.33 7.37 -12.45
C ALA A 269 21.06 8.23 -12.26
N LYS A 270 19.92 7.82 -12.84
CA LYS A 270 18.65 8.54 -12.68
C LYS A 270 18.14 8.52 -11.24
N ILE A 271 18.17 7.38 -10.56
CA ILE A 271 17.76 7.27 -9.15
C ILE A 271 18.63 8.16 -8.28
N ARG A 272 19.96 8.07 -8.43
CA ARG A 272 20.91 8.87 -7.63
C ARG A 272 20.73 10.37 -7.85
N ALA A 273 20.45 10.79 -9.08
CA ALA A 273 20.15 12.18 -9.40
C ALA A 273 18.84 12.68 -8.79
N LYS A 274 17.82 11.80 -8.69
CA LYS A 274 16.47 12.17 -8.24
C LYS A 274 16.27 12.06 -6.72
N LYS A 275 16.68 10.92 -6.14
CA LYS A 275 16.56 10.59 -4.72
C LYS A 275 17.84 9.85 -4.27
N PRO A 276 18.91 10.55 -3.90
CA PRO A 276 20.21 9.94 -3.61
C PRO A 276 20.20 8.99 -2.41
N SER A 277 19.21 9.07 -1.53
CA SER A 277 19.02 8.16 -0.40
C SER A 277 18.46 6.79 -0.79
N VAL A 278 17.70 6.70 -1.90
CA VAL A 278 17.04 5.45 -2.32
C VAL A 278 18.11 4.43 -2.69
N LYS A 279 18.12 3.29 -1.98
CA LYS A 279 19.06 2.19 -2.22
C LYS A 279 18.71 1.47 -3.52
N ILE A 280 19.71 1.01 -4.25
CA ILE A 280 19.56 0.24 -5.47
C ILE A 280 20.15 -1.14 -5.19
N GLY A 281 19.38 -2.20 -5.34
CA GLY A 281 19.97 -3.53 -5.26
C GLY A 281 19.35 -4.55 -6.18
N ILE A 282 20.14 -5.59 -6.40
CA ILE A 282 19.86 -6.65 -7.36
C ILE A 282 20.10 -8.00 -6.67
N SER A 283 19.18 -8.93 -6.86
CA SER A 283 19.31 -10.32 -6.44
C SER A 283 19.56 -11.23 -7.64
N PRO A 284 20.81 -11.40 -8.06
CA PRO A 284 21.10 -12.26 -9.20
C PRO A 284 21.08 -13.74 -8.81
N PHE A 285 21.06 -14.61 -9.82
CA PHE A 285 21.33 -16.04 -9.63
C PHE A 285 22.65 -16.26 -8.87
N GLY A 286 22.68 -17.25 -7.97
CA GLY A 286 23.79 -17.43 -7.03
C GLY A 286 25.14 -17.79 -7.68
N ILE A 287 25.15 -18.38 -8.87
CA ILE A 287 26.35 -18.67 -9.65
C ILE A 287 26.55 -17.58 -10.72
N TRP A 288 27.62 -16.79 -10.62
CA TRP A 288 27.98 -15.83 -11.68
C TRP A 288 28.64 -16.52 -12.87
N LYS A 289 29.75 -17.24 -12.62
CA LYS A 289 30.46 -18.12 -13.55
C LYS A 289 30.89 -19.39 -12.82
N ASN A 290 30.99 -20.48 -13.58
CA ASN A 290 31.41 -21.78 -13.05
C ASN A 290 32.93 -21.87 -12.86
N SER A 291 33.71 -21.65 -13.93
CA SER A 291 35.16 -21.91 -13.94
C SER A 291 35.96 -20.93 -13.08
N LYS A 292 36.80 -21.45 -12.17
CA LYS A 292 37.76 -20.63 -11.40
C LYS A 292 38.75 -19.89 -12.31
N ASN A 293 39.13 -20.50 -13.44
CA ASN A 293 40.04 -19.89 -14.42
C ASN A 293 39.43 -18.64 -15.09
N GLU A 294 38.10 -18.54 -15.10
CA GLU A 294 37.37 -17.38 -15.61
C GLU A 294 36.90 -16.44 -14.48
N GLY A 295 37.41 -16.65 -13.27
CA GLY A 295 37.10 -15.89 -12.07
C GLY A 295 35.82 -16.34 -11.34
N GLY A 296 35.24 -17.48 -11.70
CA GLY A 296 34.07 -18.08 -11.06
C GLY A 296 34.39 -18.83 -9.76
N ALA A 297 33.36 -19.40 -9.13
CA ALA A 297 33.47 -20.03 -7.81
C ALA A 297 33.96 -21.50 -7.84
N GLY A 298 34.04 -22.12 -9.02
CA GLY A 298 34.31 -23.55 -9.17
C GLY A 298 33.07 -24.43 -9.03
N THR A 299 31.91 -23.93 -9.46
CA THR A 299 30.62 -24.63 -9.45
C THR A 299 30.33 -25.30 -10.80
N ASN A 300 29.23 -26.06 -10.89
CA ASN A 300 28.81 -26.68 -12.14
C ASN A 300 27.28 -26.62 -12.35
N GLY A 301 26.76 -25.45 -12.73
CA GLY A 301 25.33 -25.28 -13.01
C GLY A 301 25.04 -24.16 -14.00
N ILE A 302 23.76 -23.78 -14.10
CA ILE A 302 23.35 -22.55 -14.79
C ILE A 302 24.11 -21.38 -14.18
N SER A 303 24.48 -20.40 -15.01
CA SER A 303 25.22 -19.23 -14.54
C SER A 303 24.53 -17.93 -14.98
N SER A 304 24.58 -16.90 -14.15
CA SER A 304 24.03 -15.60 -14.50
C SER A 304 24.75 -15.01 -15.72
N TYR A 305 26.06 -15.20 -15.85
CA TYR A 305 26.87 -14.59 -16.90
C TYR A 305 26.63 -15.20 -18.30
N TYR A 306 26.51 -16.53 -18.41
CA TYR A 306 26.35 -17.21 -19.71
C TYR A 306 24.87 -17.40 -20.09
N ASP A 307 24.00 -17.69 -19.13
CA ASP A 307 22.63 -18.13 -19.43
C ASP A 307 21.60 -17.02 -19.32
N LEU A 308 21.80 -16.09 -18.39
CA LEU A 308 20.90 -14.95 -18.15
C LEU A 308 21.49 -13.62 -18.64
N TYR A 309 22.73 -13.65 -19.14
CA TYR A 309 23.49 -12.48 -19.61
C TYR A 309 23.59 -11.36 -18.55
N VAL A 310 23.64 -11.73 -17.27
CA VAL A 310 23.79 -10.82 -16.13
C VAL A 310 25.23 -10.88 -15.62
N ASP A 311 26.00 -9.82 -15.91
CA ASP A 311 27.34 -9.65 -15.38
C ASP A 311 27.34 -8.92 -14.03
N SER A 312 26.85 -9.59 -13.00
CA SER A 312 26.71 -9.03 -11.66
C SER A 312 28.03 -8.50 -11.08
N LYS A 313 29.17 -9.05 -11.50
CA LYS A 313 30.50 -8.57 -11.10
C LYS A 313 30.78 -7.18 -11.68
N ALA A 314 30.30 -6.86 -12.89
CA ALA A 314 30.39 -5.51 -13.43
C ALA A 314 29.58 -4.50 -12.60
N PHE A 315 28.39 -4.88 -12.10
CA PHE A 315 27.59 -3.99 -11.25
C PHE A 315 28.31 -3.63 -9.96
N ILE A 316 28.98 -4.62 -9.33
CA ILE A 316 29.78 -4.43 -8.13
C ILE A 316 31.02 -3.58 -8.43
N ASN A 317 31.80 -3.95 -9.45
CA ASN A 317 33.07 -3.30 -9.75
C ASN A 317 32.92 -1.82 -10.10
N ASN A 318 31.80 -1.46 -10.74
CA ASN A 318 31.49 -0.09 -11.10
C ASN A 318 30.58 0.63 -10.08
N GLU A 319 30.23 -0.04 -8.97
CA GLU A 319 29.40 0.51 -7.90
C GLU A 319 28.09 1.14 -8.42
N TRP A 320 27.45 0.50 -9.40
CA TRP A 320 26.15 0.96 -9.93
C TRP A 320 24.99 0.61 -9.00
N ILE A 321 25.17 -0.39 -8.15
CA ILE A 321 24.22 -0.80 -7.12
C ILE A 321 24.82 -0.51 -5.74
N ASP A 322 23.97 -0.42 -4.73
CA ASP A 322 24.39 -0.19 -3.34
C ASP A 322 24.38 -1.49 -2.52
N TYR A 323 23.60 -2.48 -2.93
CA TYR A 323 23.64 -3.82 -2.36
C TYR A 323 23.38 -4.91 -3.39
N ILE A 324 23.89 -6.12 -3.12
CA ILE A 324 23.67 -7.31 -3.94
C ILE A 324 23.20 -8.48 -3.07
N VAL A 325 22.28 -9.29 -3.61
CA VAL A 325 21.66 -10.42 -2.91
C VAL A 325 21.73 -11.71 -3.74
N PRO A 326 22.90 -12.34 -3.90
CA PRO A 326 22.99 -13.61 -4.63
C PRO A 326 22.06 -14.67 -4.04
N GLN A 327 21.32 -15.33 -4.92
CA GLN A 327 20.38 -16.40 -4.58
C GLN A 327 21.14 -17.72 -4.35
N ILE A 328 21.76 -17.88 -3.18
CA ILE A 328 22.52 -19.09 -2.82
C ILE A 328 21.54 -20.12 -2.25
N TYR A 329 20.75 -20.73 -3.13
CA TYR A 329 19.64 -21.60 -2.77
C TYR A 329 20.02 -23.07 -2.69
N TRP A 330 21.24 -23.37 -2.25
CA TRP A 330 21.78 -24.73 -2.11
C TRP A 330 22.14 -25.00 -0.65
N SER A 331 22.17 -26.27 -0.26
CA SER A 331 22.63 -26.64 1.08
C SER A 331 24.15 -26.53 1.17
N MET A 332 24.68 -26.47 2.40
CA MET A 332 26.12 -26.55 2.69
C MET A 332 26.74 -27.93 2.38
N SER A 333 25.97 -28.85 1.79
CA SER A 333 26.43 -30.19 1.41
C SER A 333 26.22 -30.48 -0.08
N TYR A 334 25.77 -29.47 -0.84
CA TYR A 334 25.47 -29.63 -2.25
C TYR A 334 26.70 -29.34 -3.11
N SER A 335 27.52 -30.37 -3.33
CA SER A 335 28.86 -30.26 -3.96
C SER A 335 28.92 -29.60 -5.34
N ILE A 336 27.80 -29.53 -6.08
CA ILE A 336 27.74 -28.86 -7.38
C ILE A 336 27.78 -27.33 -7.25
N ALA A 337 27.24 -26.80 -6.15
CA ALA A 337 27.09 -25.37 -5.89
C ALA A 337 27.06 -25.12 -4.38
N ASP A 338 28.19 -25.43 -3.72
CA ASP A 338 28.26 -25.41 -2.26
C ASP A 338 28.00 -24.01 -1.70
N TYR A 339 27.23 -23.95 -0.62
CA TYR A 339 26.76 -22.70 -0.04
C TYR A 339 27.92 -21.84 0.45
N ASP A 340 28.84 -22.42 1.23
CA ASP A 340 29.98 -21.73 1.83
C ASP A 340 30.97 -21.25 0.77
N VAL A 341 31.27 -22.07 -0.25
CA VAL A 341 32.10 -21.72 -1.41
C VAL A 341 31.53 -20.51 -2.14
N LEU A 342 30.21 -20.47 -2.35
CA LEU A 342 29.55 -19.35 -3.00
C LEU A 342 29.54 -18.09 -2.11
N VAL A 343 29.26 -18.21 -0.81
CA VAL A 343 29.29 -17.08 0.12
C VAL A 343 30.68 -16.45 0.16
N ASP A 344 31.73 -17.26 0.26
CA ASP A 344 33.12 -16.78 0.28
C ASP A 344 33.50 -16.11 -1.03
N TRP A 345 33.10 -16.69 -2.15
CA TRP A 345 33.34 -16.09 -3.46
C TRP A 345 32.64 -14.74 -3.61
N TRP A 346 31.37 -14.61 -3.22
CA TRP A 346 30.64 -13.34 -3.26
C TRP A 346 31.22 -12.30 -2.30
N SER A 347 31.66 -12.73 -1.11
CA SER A 347 32.34 -11.87 -0.15
C SER A 347 33.61 -11.24 -0.74
N GLN A 348 34.39 -12.01 -1.49
CA GLN A 348 35.56 -11.49 -2.20
C GLN A 348 35.21 -10.45 -3.27
N GLN A 349 34.05 -10.59 -3.93
CA GLN A 349 33.67 -9.65 -4.99
C GLN A 349 33.30 -8.26 -4.46
N VAL A 350 32.72 -8.18 -3.26
CA VAL A 350 32.33 -6.90 -2.63
C VAL A 350 33.43 -6.29 -1.74
N ALA A 351 34.53 -7.00 -1.51
CA ALA A 351 35.60 -6.55 -0.64
C ALA A 351 36.18 -5.20 -1.13
N GLY A 352 36.16 -4.20 -0.25
CA GLY A 352 36.65 -2.84 -0.57
C GLY A 352 35.76 -2.05 -1.53
N LYS A 353 34.50 -2.46 -1.73
CA LYS A 353 33.52 -1.77 -2.58
C LYS A 353 32.43 -1.11 -1.76
N ASN A 354 31.85 -0.04 -2.30
CA ASN A 354 30.62 0.60 -1.80
C ASN A 354 29.36 -0.21 -2.18
N VAL A 355 29.43 -1.53 -1.99
CA VAL A 355 28.33 -2.46 -2.28
C VAL A 355 28.21 -3.44 -1.13
N GLN A 356 27.07 -3.45 -0.46
CA GLN A 356 26.83 -4.40 0.62
C GLN A 356 26.39 -5.76 0.09
N LEU A 357 26.90 -6.83 0.69
CA LEU A 357 26.49 -8.20 0.39
C LEU A 357 25.45 -8.68 1.40
N TYR A 358 24.28 -9.09 0.93
CA TYR A 358 23.32 -9.88 1.69
C TYR A 358 23.15 -11.25 1.03
N ILE A 359 22.86 -12.30 1.77
CA ILE A 359 22.68 -13.63 1.17
C ILE A 359 21.20 -13.98 1.02
N GLY A 360 20.79 -14.41 -0.18
CA GLY A 360 19.46 -14.95 -0.42
C GLY A 360 19.33 -16.36 0.16
N GLN A 361 18.37 -16.56 1.06
CA GLN A 361 18.14 -17.81 1.80
C GLN A 361 16.90 -18.55 1.25
N ALA A 362 17.04 -19.84 0.96
CA ALA A 362 15.97 -20.65 0.37
C ALA A 362 15.00 -21.24 1.41
N ALA A 363 14.26 -20.40 2.14
CA ALA A 363 13.27 -20.86 3.11
C ALA A 363 12.22 -21.82 2.50
N TYR A 364 11.89 -21.64 1.22
CA TYR A 364 10.96 -22.51 0.50
C TYR A 364 11.41 -23.98 0.39
N LYS A 365 12.71 -24.27 0.47
CA LYS A 365 13.25 -25.63 0.39
C LYS A 365 13.18 -26.40 1.71
N ILE A 366 13.03 -25.70 2.84
CA ILE A 366 12.95 -26.33 4.17
C ILE A 366 11.83 -27.38 4.15
N ASN A 367 12.21 -28.63 4.42
CA ASN A 367 11.33 -29.80 4.44
C ASN A 367 10.39 -29.92 3.21
N ALA A 368 10.90 -29.63 2.01
CA ALA A 368 10.10 -29.62 0.77
C ALA A 368 10.12 -30.94 -0.03
N GLY A 369 10.82 -31.98 0.43
CA GLY A 369 10.85 -33.31 -0.22
C GLY A 369 11.70 -33.40 -1.50
N GLY A 370 12.74 -32.56 -1.63
CA GLY A 370 13.68 -32.58 -2.75
C GLY A 370 14.80 -33.64 -2.60
N SER A 371 15.62 -33.78 -3.65
CA SER A 371 16.76 -34.71 -3.67
C SER A 371 17.90 -34.32 -2.71
N ASP A 372 18.03 -33.03 -2.42
CA ASP A 372 18.96 -32.50 -1.42
C ASP A 372 18.34 -32.68 -0.02
N THR A 373 18.69 -33.77 0.65
CA THR A 373 18.08 -34.16 1.93
C THR A 373 18.52 -33.28 3.10
N ALA A 374 19.56 -32.46 2.95
CA ALA A 374 20.01 -31.53 3.97
C ALA A 374 18.91 -30.53 4.39
N TRP A 375 17.97 -30.22 3.49
CA TRP A 375 16.82 -29.36 3.80
C TRP A 375 15.81 -29.96 4.80
N THR A 376 15.96 -31.24 5.16
CA THR A 376 15.19 -31.87 6.26
C THR A 376 15.81 -31.64 7.63
N ASN A 377 17.05 -31.13 7.68
CA ASN A 377 17.73 -30.75 8.91
C ASN A 377 17.28 -29.35 9.35
N SER A 378 16.73 -29.24 10.56
CA SER A 378 16.31 -27.96 11.16
C SER A 378 17.47 -26.97 11.32
N GLN A 379 18.71 -27.47 11.37
CA GLN A 379 19.92 -26.65 11.52
C GLN A 379 20.49 -26.12 10.21
N GLU A 380 20.02 -26.54 9.04
CA GLU A 380 20.62 -26.15 7.75
C GLU A 380 20.69 -24.62 7.58
N ILE A 381 19.53 -23.95 7.61
CA ILE A 381 19.43 -22.49 7.51
C ILE A 381 20.10 -21.79 8.72
N ILE A 382 20.00 -22.37 9.92
CA ILE A 382 20.61 -21.80 11.13
C ILE A 382 22.13 -21.77 10.99
N ASN A 383 22.72 -22.84 10.48
CA ASN A 383 24.15 -22.95 10.23
C ASN A 383 24.61 -22.03 9.10
N GLN A 384 23.81 -21.90 8.03
CA GLN A 384 24.07 -20.93 6.97
C GLN A 384 24.13 -19.48 7.51
N ILE A 385 23.20 -19.07 8.37
CA ILE A 385 23.23 -17.72 8.98
C ILE A 385 24.42 -17.56 9.93
N LYS A 386 24.74 -18.58 10.72
CA LYS A 386 25.93 -18.59 11.58
C LYS A 386 27.21 -18.49 10.75
N TYR A 387 27.26 -19.15 9.59
CA TYR A 387 28.38 -19.06 8.66
C TYR A 387 28.51 -17.63 8.10
N ASN A 388 27.41 -17.05 7.62
CA ASN A 388 27.36 -15.68 7.11
C ASN A 388 27.91 -14.67 8.13
N ARG A 389 27.56 -14.79 9.41
CA ARG A 389 28.03 -13.90 10.48
C ARG A 389 29.54 -14.00 10.77
N LYS A 390 30.21 -15.07 10.35
CA LYS A 390 31.68 -15.17 10.44
C LYS A 390 32.38 -14.36 9.35
N ASN A 391 31.66 -13.98 8.29
CA ASN A 391 32.21 -13.25 7.16
C ASN A 391 31.92 -11.75 7.29
N SER A 392 32.96 -10.94 7.52
CA SER A 392 32.81 -9.50 7.78
C SER A 392 32.18 -8.70 6.64
N ASN A 393 32.23 -9.21 5.40
CA ASN A 393 31.63 -8.55 4.24
C ASN A 393 30.14 -8.90 4.05
N VAL A 394 29.67 -9.99 4.66
CA VAL A 394 28.25 -10.35 4.64
C VAL A 394 27.53 -9.51 5.70
N LYS A 395 26.63 -8.64 5.23
CA LYS A 395 25.92 -7.66 6.06
C LYS A 395 24.49 -8.07 6.41
N GLY A 396 24.05 -9.26 6.00
CA GLY A 396 22.71 -9.72 6.32
C GLY A 396 22.21 -10.85 5.43
N SER A 397 20.91 -11.10 5.48
CA SER A 397 20.22 -12.15 4.73
C SER A 397 18.82 -11.74 4.32
N VAL A 398 18.34 -12.31 3.23
CA VAL A 398 16.98 -12.10 2.72
C VAL A 398 16.34 -13.46 2.44
N PHE A 399 15.18 -13.72 3.02
CA PHE A 399 14.53 -15.03 2.91
C PHE A 399 13.54 -15.08 1.75
N TYR A 400 13.73 -16.05 0.86
CA TYR A 400 12.75 -16.44 -0.15
C TYR A 400 11.95 -17.65 0.36
N SER A 401 10.72 -17.48 0.84
CA SER A 401 9.94 -16.23 0.88
C SER A 401 9.25 -15.97 2.22
N ALA A 402 8.59 -14.81 2.37
CA ALA A 402 7.91 -14.41 3.59
C ALA A 402 6.92 -15.47 4.09
N SER A 403 6.12 -16.06 3.21
CA SER A 403 5.20 -17.14 3.60
C SER A 403 5.95 -18.40 4.07
N ASP A 404 7.07 -18.76 3.44
CA ASP A 404 7.81 -19.98 3.79
C ASP A 404 8.48 -19.87 5.15
N ILE A 405 9.05 -18.70 5.46
CA ILE A 405 9.64 -18.50 6.78
C ILE A 405 8.54 -18.44 7.84
N LEU A 406 7.43 -17.74 7.59
CA LEU A 406 6.30 -17.65 8.51
C LEU A 406 5.56 -18.98 8.73
N ALA A 407 5.69 -19.95 7.81
CA ALA A 407 5.17 -21.30 7.99
C ALA A 407 5.92 -22.09 9.07
N ASN A 408 7.07 -21.59 9.54
CA ASN A 408 7.85 -22.16 10.65
C ASN A 408 8.16 -23.66 10.50
N LYS A 409 8.45 -24.09 9.26
CA LYS A 409 8.84 -25.48 9.00
C LYS A 409 10.09 -25.81 9.81
N LEU A 410 10.06 -26.97 10.50
CA LEU A 410 11.12 -27.44 11.40
C LEU A 410 11.49 -26.47 12.54
N GLY A 411 10.64 -25.50 12.89
CA GLY A 411 10.91 -24.55 13.96
C GLY A 411 11.89 -23.42 13.59
N VAL A 412 12.19 -23.22 12.30
CA VAL A 412 13.21 -22.25 11.86
C VAL A 412 12.81 -20.81 12.19
N TYR A 413 11.54 -20.42 12.07
CA TYR A 413 11.09 -19.08 12.45
C TYR A 413 11.25 -18.84 13.95
N ASP A 414 10.94 -19.84 14.78
CA ASP A 414 11.14 -19.75 16.22
C ASP A 414 12.62 -19.67 16.58
N ALA A 415 13.49 -20.41 15.90
CA ALA A 415 14.93 -20.32 16.09
C ALA A 415 15.48 -18.94 15.70
N LEU A 416 14.98 -18.33 14.61
CA LEU A 416 15.32 -16.94 14.29
C LEU A 416 14.85 -16.00 15.40
N LYS A 417 13.56 -16.05 15.74
CA LYS A 417 12.95 -15.13 16.71
C LYS A 417 13.57 -15.22 18.11
N ASN A 418 13.81 -16.43 18.59
CA ASN A 418 14.16 -16.68 19.99
C ASN A 418 15.68 -16.77 20.23
N ASP A 419 16.48 -16.96 19.16
CA ASP A 419 17.94 -17.07 19.24
C ASP A 419 18.62 -16.04 18.30
N LEU A 420 18.67 -16.33 16.99
CA LEU A 420 19.55 -15.58 16.08
C LEU A 420 19.19 -14.09 15.92
N TYR A 421 17.90 -13.74 15.93
CA TYR A 421 17.36 -12.38 15.77
C TYR A 421 16.70 -11.84 17.04
N LYS A 422 16.93 -12.47 18.19
CA LYS A 422 16.35 -12.09 19.49
C LYS A 422 16.53 -10.61 19.83
N SER A 423 17.70 -10.04 19.51
CA SER A 423 17.97 -8.62 19.69
C SER A 423 17.63 -7.84 18.42
N PRO A 424 16.92 -6.70 18.53
CA PRO A 424 16.73 -5.79 17.40
C PRO A 424 18.07 -5.40 16.78
N ALA A 425 18.09 -5.27 15.45
CA ALA A 425 19.24 -4.78 14.70
C ALA A 425 18.81 -3.67 13.76
N SER A 426 19.62 -2.62 13.66
CA SER A 426 19.45 -1.61 12.63
C SER A 426 19.88 -2.18 11.27
N THR A 427 19.40 -1.59 10.19
CA THR A 427 19.94 -1.90 8.86
C THR A 427 21.39 -1.40 8.77
N PRO A 428 22.26 -2.09 8.01
CA PRO A 428 23.65 -1.69 7.89
C PRO A 428 23.75 -0.35 7.16
N GLN A 429 24.48 0.58 7.76
CA GLN A 429 24.65 1.93 7.20
C GLN A 429 25.45 1.89 5.90
N MET A 430 25.10 2.75 4.94
CA MET A 430 25.83 2.93 3.69
C MET A 430 26.41 4.35 3.65
N PRO A 431 27.60 4.61 4.24
CA PRO A 431 28.13 5.97 4.40
C PRO A 431 28.34 6.72 3.08
N TRP A 432 28.47 6.00 1.97
CA TRP A 432 28.59 6.58 0.62
C TRP A 432 27.25 7.07 0.05
N LYS A 433 26.12 6.63 0.62
CA LYS A 433 24.81 7.19 0.28
C LYS A 433 24.64 8.48 1.07
N GLN A 434 24.54 9.59 0.34
CA GLN A 434 24.19 10.87 0.94
C GLN A 434 22.86 10.69 1.70
N PRO A 435 22.77 11.04 2.99
CA PRO A 435 21.48 11.07 3.66
C PRO A 435 20.56 12.01 2.87
N ALA A 436 19.30 11.61 2.70
CA ALA A 436 18.29 12.39 1.97
C ALA A 436 18.33 13.85 2.45
N ASN A 437 18.81 14.76 1.59
CA ASN A 437 18.84 16.21 1.84
C ASN A 437 19.50 16.69 3.14
N GLU A 438 20.65 16.15 3.51
CA GLU A 438 21.59 16.89 4.36
C GLU A 438 23.01 16.73 3.79
N GLY A 439 23.41 17.64 2.90
CA GLY A 439 24.84 17.88 2.71
C GLY A 439 25.47 18.21 4.07
N PRO A 440 26.80 18.05 4.26
CA PRO A 440 27.43 18.42 5.51
C PRO A 440 27.05 19.86 5.86
N LYS A 441 26.21 20.03 6.90
CA LYS A 441 25.80 21.33 7.38
C LYS A 441 27.07 22.09 7.74
N VAL A 442 27.26 23.27 7.17
CA VAL A 442 28.25 24.20 7.71
C VAL A 442 27.78 24.49 9.14
N PRO A 443 28.58 24.18 10.19
CA PRO A 443 28.15 24.39 11.56
C PRO A 443 27.75 25.85 11.76
N THR A 444 26.55 26.08 12.28
CA THR A 444 26.06 27.42 12.62
C THR A 444 25.64 27.47 14.08
N ASN A 445 25.59 28.69 14.62
CA ASN A 445 25.09 28.93 15.98
C ASN A 445 23.56 29.09 16.03
N VAL A 446 22.87 29.00 14.89
CA VAL A 446 21.42 29.15 14.81
C VAL A 446 20.75 27.94 15.45
N LYS A 447 19.85 28.18 16.41
CA LYS A 447 19.11 27.14 17.13
C LYS A 447 17.67 27.54 17.37
N ILE A 448 16.73 26.61 17.18
CA ILE A 448 15.33 26.77 17.55
C ILE A 448 15.20 26.46 19.05
N SER A 449 15.09 27.48 19.88
CA SER A 449 14.92 27.31 21.32
C SER A 449 13.54 26.76 21.67
N SER A 450 12.47 27.21 20.99
CA SER A 450 11.12 26.66 21.15
C SER A 450 10.35 26.60 19.83
N PHE A 451 9.48 25.61 19.70
CA PHE A 451 8.51 25.50 18.62
C PHE A 451 7.18 25.02 19.21
N THR A 452 6.17 25.89 19.23
CA THR A 452 4.92 25.68 19.97
C THR A 452 3.70 25.98 19.11
N ALA A 453 2.58 25.36 19.46
CA ALA A 453 1.25 25.72 18.99
C ALA A 453 0.47 26.41 20.11
N ASP A 454 -0.42 27.34 19.77
CA ASP A 454 -1.33 28.00 20.72
C ASP A 454 -2.41 27.06 21.28
N LYS A 455 -2.70 25.96 20.56
CA LYS A 455 -3.66 24.94 20.95
C LYS A 455 -2.97 23.59 21.13
N VAL A 456 -3.47 22.79 22.06
CA VAL A 456 -2.92 21.46 22.35
C VAL A 456 -3.62 20.42 21.49
N THR A 457 -2.90 19.48 20.90
CA THR A 457 -3.50 18.38 20.12
C THR A 457 -4.26 17.38 21.02
N PRO A 458 -5.38 16.74 20.58
CA PRO A 458 -6.04 16.84 19.27
C PRO A 458 -6.91 18.10 19.11
N GLN A 459 -7.11 18.54 17.86
CA GLN A 459 -8.04 19.62 17.51
C GLN A 459 -9.07 19.17 16.48
N LYS A 460 -10.17 19.91 16.36
CA LYS A 460 -11.21 19.64 15.36
C LYS A 460 -10.81 20.25 14.02
N LEU A 461 -11.35 19.69 12.93
CA LEU A 461 -11.29 20.28 11.60
C LEU A 461 -11.60 21.79 11.67
N ASN A 462 -10.93 22.60 10.85
CA ASN A 462 -11.08 24.05 10.75
C ASN A 462 -10.73 24.85 12.01
N THR A 463 -10.18 24.21 13.05
CA THR A 463 -9.64 24.94 14.19
C THR A 463 -8.42 25.74 13.73
N ILE A 464 -8.47 27.06 13.84
CA ILE A 464 -7.29 27.91 13.60
C ILE A 464 -6.23 27.56 14.64
N ILE A 465 -5.06 27.12 14.19
CA ILE A 465 -3.90 26.79 15.03
C ILE A 465 -2.76 27.72 14.63
N ASN A 466 -2.22 28.45 15.60
CA ASN A 466 -1.10 29.34 15.41
C ASN A 466 0.16 28.69 15.95
N PHE A 467 1.12 28.51 15.06
CA PHE A 467 2.44 28.00 15.34
C PHE A 467 3.43 29.15 15.48
N ASN A 468 4.37 29.04 16.43
CA ASN A 468 5.43 30.02 16.59
C ASN A 468 6.76 29.36 16.94
N GLY A 469 7.83 29.84 16.31
CA GLY A 469 9.21 29.43 16.55
C GLY A 469 10.04 30.53 17.20
N VAL A 470 10.75 30.21 18.28
CA VAL A 470 11.76 31.10 18.88
C VAL A 470 13.14 30.58 18.53
N VAL A 471 14.02 31.49 18.13
CA VAL A 471 15.34 31.17 17.57
C VAL A 471 16.41 31.98 18.30
N THR A 472 17.55 31.36 18.55
CA THR A 472 18.77 31.98 19.08
C THR A 472 19.91 31.84 18.10
N GLY A 473 20.90 32.74 18.15
CA GLY A 473 22.12 32.66 17.35
C GLY A 473 22.00 33.06 15.87
N ALA A 474 20.82 33.51 15.43
CA ALA A 474 20.60 34.17 14.15
C ALA A 474 20.47 35.69 14.33
N LYS A 475 21.02 36.49 13.40
CA LYS A 475 20.82 37.94 13.30
C LYS A 475 19.61 38.28 12.43
N ASN A 476 19.42 37.56 11.33
CA ASN A 476 18.28 37.71 10.41
C ASN A 476 17.66 36.34 10.10
N PRO A 477 16.91 35.74 11.04
CA PRO A 477 16.33 34.43 10.83
C PRO A 477 15.27 34.45 9.72
N GLN A 478 15.25 33.39 8.93
CA GLN A 478 14.19 33.04 8.00
C GLN A 478 13.54 31.73 8.42
N TYR A 479 12.22 31.67 8.40
CA TYR A 479 11.39 30.57 8.87
C TYR A 479 10.62 29.97 7.71
N ARG A 480 10.61 28.64 7.61
CA ARG A 480 9.81 27.86 6.67
C ARG A 480 8.98 26.85 7.45
N TYR A 481 7.71 26.75 7.10
CA TYR A 481 6.80 25.78 7.69
C TYR A 481 6.35 24.77 6.65
N SER A 482 6.46 23.50 7.00
CA SER A 482 6.02 22.39 6.16
C SER A 482 5.12 21.45 6.96
N ILE A 483 4.22 20.76 6.27
CA ILE A 483 3.31 19.78 6.83
C ILE A 483 3.47 18.43 6.15
N ASN A 484 3.27 17.35 6.90
CA ASN A 484 3.22 16.00 6.35
C ASN A 484 2.07 15.25 7.00
N ASP A 485 1.13 14.79 6.18
CA ASP A 485 -0.07 14.03 6.55
C ASP A 485 0.08 12.51 6.32
N GLY A 486 1.29 12.07 5.97
CA GLY A 486 1.59 10.71 5.53
C GLY A 486 1.80 10.58 4.01
N SER A 487 1.51 11.63 3.22
CA SER A 487 1.75 11.66 1.77
C SER A 487 3.06 12.36 1.37
N GLY A 488 3.88 12.77 2.33
CA GLY A 488 5.11 13.52 2.11
C GLY A 488 5.02 14.98 2.60
N TRP A 489 6.16 15.68 2.55
CA TRP A 489 6.26 17.06 3.05
C TRP A 489 5.76 18.07 2.02
N GLN A 490 4.78 18.87 2.40
CA GLN A 490 4.27 20.01 1.65
C GLN A 490 4.66 21.31 2.35
N VAL A 491 5.14 22.30 1.58
CA VAL A 491 5.49 23.61 2.12
C VAL A 491 4.23 24.46 2.26
N LEU A 492 3.92 24.88 3.48
CA LEU A 492 2.82 25.79 3.76
C LEU A 492 3.26 27.26 3.78
N GLN A 493 4.49 27.51 4.23
CA GLN A 493 5.12 28.82 4.21
C GLN A 493 6.56 28.67 3.78
N GLY A 494 6.96 29.30 2.67
CA GLY A 494 8.37 29.40 2.26
C GLY A 494 9.20 30.26 3.22
N TYR A 495 10.51 30.30 3.03
CA TYR A 495 11.40 31.10 3.89
C TYR A 495 11.01 32.57 3.92
N SER A 496 10.65 33.07 5.10
CA SER A 496 10.33 34.48 5.34
C SER A 496 10.81 34.91 6.73
N SER A 497 10.81 36.21 7.03
CA SER A 497 11.11 36.72 8.37
C SER A 497 9.99 36.48 9.38
N ASN A 498 8.86 35.87 8.98
CA ASN A 498 7.73 35.65 9.87
C ASN A 498 7.90 34.37 10.69
N SER A 499 8.12 34.54 11.99
CA SER A 499 8.28 33.44 12.94
C SER A 499 6.98 32.70 13.26
N ALA A 500 5.83 33.29 12.93
CA ALA A 500 4.53 32.72 13.21
C ALA A 500 3.87 32.19 11.94
N PHE A 501 3.19 31.04 12.04
CA PHE A 501 2.43 30.45 10.96
C PHE A 501 1.03 30.04 11.41
N LYS A 502 0.02 30.50 10.66
CA LYS A 502 -1.38 30.18 10.91
C LYS A 502 -1.80 29.02 10.01
N TRP A 503 -2.23 27.92 10.61
CA TRP A 503 -2.77 26.77 9.92
C TRP A 503 -4.26 26.59 10.21
N ILE A 504 -5.02 26.29 9.17
CA ILE A 504 -6.42 25.88 9.26
C ILE A 504 -6.51 24.49 8.62
N PRO A 505 -6.61 23.42 9.43
CA PRO A 505 -6.65 22.05 8.93
C PRO A 505 -7.99 21.79 8.25
N ASN A 506 -7.96 21.49 6.96
CA ASN A 506 -9.16 21.20 6.15
C ASN A 506 -9.40 19.70 5.93
N ALA A 507 -8.52 18.83 6.45
CA ALA A 507 -8.68 17.38 6.45
C ALA A 507 -8.44 16.80 7.85
N LYS A 508 -9.08 15.66 8.14
CA LYS A 508 -8.83 14.86 9.35
C LYS A 508 -7.58 14.02 9.15
N GLY A 509 -6.83 13.77 10.21
CA GLY A 509 -5.63 12.94 10.12
C GLY A 509 -4.58 13.24 11.18
N ASN A 510 -3.47 12.51 11.06
CA ASN A 510 -2.28 12.73 11.86
C ASN A 510 -1.28 13.51 11.02
N TYR A 511 -0.82 14.63 11.56
CA TYR A 511 0.09 15.54 10.88
C TYR A 511 1.39 15.66 11.66
N LYS A 512 2.50 15.78 10.93
CA LYS A 512 3.74 16.38 11.43
C LYS A 512 3.84 17.79 10.88
N ILE A 513 4.09 18.75 11.76
CA ILE A 513 4.40 20.13 11.39
C ILE A 513 5.89 20.34 11.61
N ARG A 514 6.59 20.80 10.58
CA ARG A 514 8.02 21.09 10.62
C ARG A 514 8.26 22.59 10.55
N LEU A 515 9.09 23.08 11.44
CA LEU A 515 9.71 24.39 11.37
C LEU A 515 11.18 24.22 10.96
N GLU A 516 11.56 24.80 9.83
CA GLU A 516 12.95 24.94 9.38
C GLU A 516 13.36 26.42 9.54
N VAL A 517 14.55 26.66 10.09
CA VAL A 517 15.09 28.01 10.30
C VAL A 517 16.48 28.13 9.70
N ARG A 518 16.79 29.28 9.11
CA ARG A 518 18.16 29.64 8.68
C ARG A 518 18.47 31.12 8.87
N GLU A 519 19.74 31.49 8.97
CA GLU A 519 20.20 32.86 8.75
C GLU A 519 20.00 33.23 7.27
N LYS A 520 19.57 34.47 7.01
CA LYS A 520 19.45 34.98 5.65
C LYS A 520 20.81 34.91 4.93
N GLY A 521 20.86 34.14 3.84
CA GLY A 521 22.10 33.92 3.07
C GLY A 521 22.92 32.72 3.52
N SER A 522 22.42 31.92 4.48
CA SER A 522 23.06 30.64 4.84
C SER A 522 23.22 29.74 3.61
N PRO A 523 24.37 29.05 3.45
CA PRO A 523 24.57 28.07 2.39
C PRO A 523 23.81 26.76 2.67
N ASN A 524 23.34 26.56 3.91
CA ASN A 524 22.54 25.39 4.27
C ASN A 524 21.11 25.57 3.77
N GLN A 525 20.46 24.45 3.41
CA GLN A 525 19.02 24.45 3.14
C GLN A 525 18.22 24.97 4.36
N TYR A 526 18.66 24.59 5.56
CA TYR A 526 18.23 25.11 6.85
C TYR A 526 19.39 24.97 7.85
N ASP A 527 19.47 25.85 8.84
CA ASP A 527 20.49 25.81 9.89
C ASP A 527 20.05 25.01 11.12
N ASP A 528 18.75 25.02 11.42
CA ASP A 528 18.15 24.16 12.45
C ASP A 528 16.69 23.81 12.09
N MET A 529 16.19 22.70 12.65
CA MET A 529 14.85 22.19 12.36
C MET A 529 14.22 21.54 13.59
N LYS A 530 12.91 21.75 13.77
CA LYS A 530 12.08 21.04 14.76
C LYS A 530 10.77 20.57 14.16
N GLU A 531 10.27 19.45 14.66
CA GLU A 531 8.97 18.89 14.30
C GLU A 531 8.07 18.76 15.53
N ILE A 532 6.76 18.94 15.35
CA ILE A 532 5.73 18.64 16.34
C ILE A 532 4.62 17.83 15.68
N TYR A 533 3.95 16.99 16.48
CA TYR A 533 2.84 16.14 16.05
C TYR A 533 1.50 16.80 16.33
N TYR A 534 0.55 16.60 15.42
CA TYR A 534 -0.79 17.17 15.53
C TYR A 534 -1.86 16.25 14.96
N VAL A 535 -2.84 15.88 15.77
CA VAL A 535 -4.02 15.09 15.39
C VAL A 535 -5.21 16.03 15.13
N ILE A 536 -5.83 15.90 13.96
CA ILE A 536 -7.08 16.58 13.59
C ILE A 536 -8.22 15.57 13.48
N LYS A 537 -9.29 15.81 14.25
CA LYS A 537 -10.51 15.00 14.26
C LYS A 537 -11.63 15.67 13.45
N GLY A 538 -12.66 14.91 13.09
CA GLY A 538 -13.91 15.46 12.55
C GLY A 538 -14.55 16.48 13.50
N LEU A 539 -15.48 17.29 12.98
CA LEU A 539 -16.14 18.35 13.75
C LEU A 539 -16.96 17.78 14.92
N TYR A 540 -17.69 16.71 14.64
CA TYR A 540 -18.48 15.93 15.59
C TYR A 540 -18.44 14.46 15.17
N SER A 541 -18.59 13.54 16.13
CA SER A 541 -18.68 12.10 15.87
C SER A 541 -20.12 11.61 16.04
N VAL A 542 -20.60 10.82 15.09
CA VAL A 542 -21.99 10.36 15.01
C VAL A 542 -22.00 8.86 14.85
N THR A 543 -22.74 8.14 15.71
CA THR A 543 -23.07 6.75 15.43
C THR A 543 -24.39 6.69 14.66
N ILE A 544 -24.37 6.11 13.46
CA ILE A 544 -25.58 5.80 12.69
C ILE A 544 -25.82 4.30 12.76
N ASP A 545 -27.04 3.96 13.14
CA ASP A 545 -27.50 2.60 13.33
C ASP A 545 -28.59 2.26 12.32
N PRO A 546 -28.27 1.53 11.23
CA PRO A 546 -29.31 0.98 10.37
C PRO A 546 -30.02 -0.13 11.13
N GLY A 547 -31.28 0.11 11.52
CA GLY A 547 -32.09 -0.83 12.29
C GLY A 547 -32.12 -2.22 11.64
N HIS A 548 -32.20 -3.27 12.47
CA HIS A 548 -32.24 -4.68 12.04
C HIS A 548 -31.00 -5.13 11.26
N GLY A 549 -31.04 -6.27 10.57
CA GLY A 549 -29.94 -6.81 9.74
C GLY A 549 -29.70 -8.31 9.96
N GLY A 550 -29.15 -9.00 8.95
CA GLY A 550 -28.87 -10.43 9.00
C GLY A 550 -30.13 -11.25 9.30
N SER A 551 -30.12 -12.00 10.40
CA SER A 551 -31.25 -12.82 10.86
C SER A 551 -32.43 -12.00 11.42
N ASP A 552 -32.23 -10.73 11.76
CA ASP A 552 -33.29 -9.83 12.19
C ASP A 552 -33.84 -9.09 10.98
N MET A 553 -35.06 -9.46 10.56
CA MET A 553 -35.71 -8.91 9.37
C MET A 553 -36.35 -7.54 9.62
N GLY A 554 -36.61 -7.20 10.89
CA GLY A 554 -37.48 -6.09 11.27
C GLY A 554 -38.93 -6.32 10.87
N ALA A 555 -39.67 -5.23 10.68
CA ALA A 555 -41.02 -5.28 10.15
C ALA A 555 -41.05 -5.94 8.76
N ILE A 556 -42.10 -6.72 8.51
CA ILE A 556 -42.33 -7.42 7.23
C ILE A 556 -43.60 -6.85 6.60
N SER A 557 -43.51 -6.43 5.34
CA SER A 557 -44.66 -5.92 4.59
C SER A 557 -45.58 -7.05 4.12
N MET A 558 -46.80 -6.70 3.67
CA MET A 558 -47.74 -7.66 3.05
C MET A 558 -47.22 -8.30 1.75
N TYR A 559 -46.13 -7.77 1.17
CA TYR A 559 -45.47 -8.27 -0.02
C TYR A 559 -44.12 -8.93 0.27
N ASN A 560 -43.86 -9.25 1.55
CA ASN A 560 -42.61 -9.87 2.02
C ASN A 560 -41.37 -8.99 1.78
N ASP A 561 -41.54 -7.66 1.82
CA ASP A 561 -40.42 -6.72 1.91
C ASP A 561 -39.97 -6.60 3.37
N TYR A 562 -38.66 -6.57 3.59
CA TYR A 562 -38.08 -6.51 4.94
C TYR A 562 -37.55 -5.11 5.24
N GLU A 563 -37.87 -4.61 6.43
CA GLU A 563 -37.45 -3.29 6.93
C GLU A 563 -35.94 -3.07 6.82
N LYS A 564 -35.15 -4.10 7.13
CA LYS A 564 -33.68 -4.04 7.05
C LYS A 564 -33.14 -3.62 5.68
N HIS A 565 -33.85 -3.96 4.59
CA HIS A 565 -33.47 -3.62 3.22
C HIS A 565 -33.80 -2.18 2.84
N ILE A 566 -34.67 -1.52 3.61
CA ILE A 566 -35.02 -0.10 3.46
C ILE A 566 -34.12 0.75 4.37
N ASN A 567 -33.88 0.29 5.61
CA ASN A 567 -33.07 1.01 6.59
C ASN A 567 -31.61 1.19 6.14
N LEU A 568 -30.98 0.15 5.58
CA LEU A 568 -29.55 0.18 5.22
C LEU A 568 -29.21 1.23 4.13
N PRO A 569 -29.90 1.28 2.97
CA PRO A 569 -29.63 2.29 1.96
C PRO A 569 -29.81 3.74 2.44
N ILE A 570 -30.83 3.98 3.28
CA ILE A 570 -31.07 5.30 3.88
C ILE A 570 -29.89 5.68 4.79
N ALA A 571 -29.49 4.78 5.68
CA ALA A 571 -28.41 5.01 6.64
C ALA A 571 -27.04 5.22 5.96
N LEU A 572 -26.73 4.48 4.89
CA LEU A 572 -25.51 4.67 4.11
C LEU A 572 -25.49 6.05 3.43
N THR A 573 -26.62 6.49 2.89
CA THR A 573 -26.73 7.82 2.28
C THR A 573 -26.59 8.92 3.33
N VAL A 574 -27.18 8.75 4.52
CA VAL A 574 -26.99 9.68 5.66
C VAL A 574 -25.51 9.79 6.03
N ARG A 575 -24.79 8.66 6.13
CA ARG A 575 -23.33 8.65 6.36
C ARG A 575 -22.62 9.52 5.33
N ASP A 576 -22.83 9.27 4.05
CA ASP A 576 -22.11 9.96 2.97
C ASP A 576 -22.35 11.48 3.01
N ILE A 577 -23.58 11.91 3.31
CA ILE A 577 -23.93 13.33 3.47
C ILE A 577 -23.21 13.94 4.69
N LEU A 578 -23.19 13.25 5.84
CA LEU A 578 -22.56 13.78 7.05
C LEU A 578 -21.03 13.80 6.96
N GLU A 579 -20.42 12.76 6.38
CA GLU A 579 -18.97 12.69 6.16
C GLU A 579 -18.51 13.78 5.19
N SER A 580 -19.27 14.04 4.12
CA SER A 580 -18.99 15.16 3.21
C SER A 580 -19.14 16.54 3.87
N ARG A 581 -19.74 16.64 5.06
CA ARG A 581 -19.77 17.87 5.89
C ARG A 581 -18.74 17.89 7.04
N GLY A 582 -17.82 16.93 7.06
CA GLY A 582 -16.71 16.87 8.01
C GLY A 582 -17.04 16.25 9.37
N LEU A 583 -18.15 15.53 9.48
CA LEU A 583 -18.46 14.72 10.66
C LEU A 583 -17.78 13.35 10.55
N ASP A 584 -17.43 12.76 11.69
CA ASP A 584 -16.90 11.40 11.77
C ASP A 584 -18.07 10.43 12.01
N VAL A 585 -18.38 9.59 11.03
CA VAL A 585 -19.55 8.71 11.09
C VAL A 585 -19.12 7.27 11.35
N HIS A 586 -19.73 6.66 12.36
CA HIS A 586 -19.51 5.27 12.73
C HIS A 586 -20.80 4.48 12.52
N MET A 587 -20.77 3.52 11.60
CA MET A 587 -21.91 2.68 11.29
C MET A 587 -21.90 1.43 12.17
N THR A 588 -23.02 1.08 12.80
CA THR A 588 -23.14 -0.21 13.53
C THR A 588 -23.08 -1.41 12.58
N ARG A 589 -23.49 -1.23 11.32
CA ARG A 589 -23.30 -2.15 10.20
C ARG A 589 -23.26 -1.42 8.87
N VAL A 590 -22.55 -1.97 7.88
CA VAL A 590 -22.49 -1.46 6.50
C VAL A 590 -23.04 -2.47 5.47
N GLY A 591 -23.39 -3.67 5.92
CA GLY A 591 -23.99 -4.74 5.12
C GLY A 591 -25.20 -5.37 5.80
N ASP A 592 -25.68 -6.49 5.25
CA ASP A 592 -26.78 -7.28 5.83
C ASP A 592 -26.29 -8.21 6.93
N GLU A 593 -25.87 -7.61 8.05
CA GLU A 593 -25.30 -8.29 9.20
C GLU A 593 -26.20 -8.13 10.42
N TYR A 594 -26.32 -9.18 11.23
CA TYR A 594 -27.06 -9.11 12.50
C TYR A 594 -26.18 -8.51 13.58
N VAL A 595 -26.63 -7.39 14.14
CA VAL A 595 -25.99 -6.72 15.28
C VAL A 595 -26.99 -6.64 16.43
N THR A 596 -26.63 -7.18 17.59
CA THR A 596 -27.50 -7.19 18.76
C THR A 596 -27.73 -5.77 19.29
N LEU A 597 -28.83 -5.55 20.01
CA LEU A 597 -29.11 -4.25 20.64
C LEU A 597 -28.00 -3.85 21.63
N GLU A 598 -27.42 -4.82 22.34
CA GLU A 598 -26.31 -4.61 23.27
C GLU A 598 -25.03 -4.17 22.54
N ASP A 599 -24.68 -4.83 21.42
CA ASP A 599 -23.47 -4.50 20.67
C ASP A 599 -23.57 -3.14 19.99
N ARG A 600 -24.75 -2.75 19.48
CA ARG A 600 -25.00 -1.39 18.94
C ARG A 600 -24.67 -0.32 19.98
N VAL A 601 -25.13 -0.53 21.22
CA VAL A 601 -24.90 0.37 22.34
C VAL A 601 -23.43 0.38 22.78
N LYS A 602 -22.83 -0.82 22.97
CA LYS A 602 -21.42 -0.95 23.35
C LYS A 602 -20.51 -0.26 22.34
N PHE A 603 -20.79 -0.43 21.05
CA PHE A 603 -20.08 0.21 19.97
C PHE A 603 -20.08 1.74 20.13
N ALA A 604 -21.27 2.36 20.20
CA ALA A 604 -21.40 3.81 20.38
C ALA A 604 -20.72 4.32 21.68
N ASN A 605 -20.95 3.63 22.79
CA ASN A 605 -20.41 4.02 24.10
C ASN A 605 -18.88 3.92 24.16
N SER A 606 -18.28 2.92 23.51
CA SER A 606 -16.83 2.75 23.45
C SER A 606 -16.15 3.89 22.68
N LEU A 607 -16.81 4.37 21.62
CA LEU A 607 -16.34 5.46 20.78
C LEU A 607 -16.59 6.84 21.39
N LYS A 608 -17.49 6.92 22.37
CA LYS A 608 -17.91 8.17 23.02
C LYS A 608 -18.37 9.20 21.99
N THR A 609 -19.25 8.76 21.07
CA THR A 609 -19.78 9.64 20.01
C THR A 609 -20.60 10.80 20.57
N ASP A 610 -20.67 11.89 19.82
CA ASP A 610 -21.44 13.07 20.22
C ASP A 610 -22.95 12.81 20.18
N ILE A 611 -23.43 11.98 19.25
CA ILE A 611 -24.84 11.52 19.17
C ILE A 611 -24.95 10.07 18.62
N PHE A 612 -26.10 9.45 18.86
CA PHE A 612 -26.52 8.17 18.29
C PHE A 612 -27.86 8.30 17.55
N VAL A 613 -27.96 7.77 16.33
CA VAL A 613 -29.18 7.84 15.51
C VAL A 613 -29.50 6.46 14.95
N SER A 614 -30.63 5.89 15.36
CA SER A 614 -31.14 4.63 14.82
C SER A 614 -32.25 4.86 13.81
N ILE A 615 -32.15 4.22 12.64
CA ILE A 615 -33.04 4.43 11.50
C ILE A 615 -33.87 3.16 11.28
N HIS A 616 -35.18 3.31 11.42
CA HIS A 616 -36.20 2.27 11.34
C HIS A 616 -37.37 2.70 10.43
N ASN A 617 -38.23 1.74 10.12
CA ASN A 617 -39.55 1.99 9.53
C ASN A 617 -40.60 1.10 10.20
N ASN A 618 -41.75 1.69 10.49
CA ASN A 618 -42.73 1.13 11.42
C ASN A 618 -43.66 0.13 10.74
N SER A 619 -44.49 -0.54 11.53
CA SER A 619 -45.62 -1.34 11.07
C SER A 619 -46.73 -1.30 12.11
N PHE A 620 -47.99 -1.33 11.65
CA PHE A 620 -49.15 -1.30 12.50
C PHE A 620 -50.24 -2.24 12.00
N SER A 621 -51.12 -2.69 12.90
CA SER A 621 -52.17 -3.65 12.56
C SER A 621 -53.25 -3.10 11.63
N LYS A 622 -53.34 -1.77 11.47
CA LYS A 622 -54.30 -1.08 10.62
C LYS A 622 -53.58 -0.40 9.46
N GLU A 623 -53.98 -0.72 8.22
CA GLU A 623 -53.32 -0.26 6.99
C GLU A 623 -53.37 1.27 6.85
N GLU A 624 -54.41 1.95 7.35
CA GLU A 624 -54.58 3.39 7.20
C GLU A 624 -53.57 4.24 7.99
N VAL A 625 -52.87 3.65 8.97
CA VAL A 625 -51.87 4.37 9.77
C VAL A 625 -50.65 4.70 8.91
N ASN A 626 -50.30 5.98 8.89
CA ASN A 626 -49.21 6.51 8.09
C ASN A 626 -48.53 7.71 8.78
N GLY A 627 -47.32 8.06 8.31
CA GLY A 627 -46.55 9.22 8.74
C GLY A 627 -45.20 8.88 9.35
N ILE A 628 -44.46 9.93 9.68
CA ILE A 628 -43.10 9.85 10.24
C ILE A 628 -43.13 10.24 11.72
N GLU A 629 -42.43 9.47 12.56
CA GLU A 629 -42.18 9.81 13.97
C GLU A 629 -40.73 9.58 14.36
N SER A 630 -40.30 10.31 15.39
CA SER A 630 -38.97 10.17 15.99
C SER A 630 -39.11 10.01 17.49
N PHE A 631 -38.19 9.28 18.11
CA PHE A 631 -38.21 8.95 19.52
C PHE A 631 -36.93 9.36 20.23
N TYR A 632 -37.05 9.80 21.47
CA TYR A 632 -35.95 10.08 22.38
C TYR A 632 -36.27 9.50 23.76
N PHE A 633 -35.24 9.24 24.57
CA PHE A 633 -35.44 8.75 25.93
C PHE A 633 -35.84 9.88 26.89
N LYS A 634 -36.80 9.61 27.79
CA LYS A 634 -37.47 10.62 28.64
C LYS A 634 -36.53 11.55 29.43
N SER A 635 -35.36 11.06 29.85
CA SER A 635 -34.39 11.84 30.63
C SER A 635 -33.41 12.65 29.78
N SER A 636 -33.42 12.49 28.45
CA SER A 636 -32.46 13.12 27.55
C SER A 636 -32.99 14.41 26.94
N VAL A 637 -32.70 15.55 27.58
CA VAL A 637 -33.05 16.88 27.06
C VAL A 637 -32.42 17.13 25.69
N LYS A 638 -31.16 16.75 25.52
CA LYS A 638 -30.45 16.87 24.23
C LYS A 638 -30.97 15.88 23.18
N GLY A 639 -31.38 14.68 23.59
CA GLY A 639 -32.03 13.72 22.70
C GLY A 639 -33.37 14.25 22.17
N LYS A 640 -34.15 14.94 23.02
CA LYS A 640 -35.37 15.63 22.63
C LYS A 640 -35.10 16.70 21.57
N GLU A 641 -34.13 17.59 21.82
CA GLU A 641 -33.78 18.65 20.86
C GLU A 641 -33.34 18.08 19.49
N LEU A 642 -32.49 17.05 19.50
CA LEU A 642 -32.05 16.34 18.30
C LEU A 642 -33.26 15.73 17.55
N ALA A 643 -34.16 15.04 18.27
CA ALA A 643 -35.34 14.44 17.67
C ALA A 643 -36.28 15.49 17.06
N GLU A 644 -36.48 16.63 17.71
CA GLU A 644 -37.33 17.70 17.21
C GLU A 644 -36.78 18.34 15.93
N LYS A 645 -35.46 18.58 15.86
CA LYS A 645 -34.79 19.10 14.66
C LYS A 645 -34.84 18.11 13.49
N VAL A 646 -34.56 16.83 13.75
CA VAL A 646 -34.63 15.77 12.74
C VAL A 646 -36.07 15.57 12.26
N GLN A 647 -37.04 15.52 13.17
CA GLN A 647 -38.47 15.41 12.83
C GLN A 647 -38.92 16.59 11.97
N LYS A 648 -38.58 17.83 12.34
CA LYS A 648 -38.92 19.02 11.54
C LYS A 648 -38.39 18.90 10.10
N SER A 649 -37.11 18.56 9.96
CA SER A 649 -36.47 18.38 8.64
C SER A 649 -37.14 17.27 7.82
N LEU A 650 -37.46 16.12 8.45
CA LEU A 650 -38.17 15.00 7.81
C LEU A 650 -39.49 15.44 7.20
N ILE A 651 -40.29 16.22 7.91
CA ILE A 651 -41.59 16.68 7.42
C ILE A 651 -41.43 17.71 6.30
N GLU A 652 -40.51 18.67 6.43
CA GLU A 652 -40.25 19.69 5.41
C GLU A 652 -39.80 19.08 4.06
N GLN A 653 -38.99 18.02 4.09
CA GLN A 653 -38.45 17.41 2.86
C GLN A 653 -39.38 16.36 2.23
N THR A 654 -40.20 15.69 3.04
CA THR A 654 -41.02 14.56 2.57
C THR A 654 -42.49 14.91 2.35
N ASN A 655 -43.00 15.96 2.99
CA ASN A 655 -44.42 16.27 3.11
C ASN A 655 -45.26 15.10 3.67
N ALA A 656 -44.64 14.18 4.43
CA ALA A 656 -45.35 13.08 5.07
C ALA A 656 -46.22 13.57 6.23
N ASN A 657 -47.17 12.74 6.65
CA ASN A 657 -47.96 13.03 7.84
C ASN A 657 -47.06 13.13 9.08
N ASN A 658 -47.15 14.24 9.82
CA ASN A 658 -46.29 14.49 10.98
C ASN A 658 -46.87 13.85 12.23
N ARG A 659 -46.20 12.80 12.73
CA ARG A 659 -46.59 12.14 13.98
C ARG A 659 -45.81 12.69 15.19
N GLY A 660 -44.78 13.51 14.98
CA GLY A 660 -44.05 14.24 16.01
C GLY A 660 -42.87 13.50 16.64
N ALA A 661 -42.06 14.24 17.41
CA ALA A 661 -40.99 13.70 18.23
C ALA A 661 -41.52 13.34 19.63
N LYS A 662 -41.33 12.09 20.08
CA LYS A 662 -41.99 11.54 21.27
C LYS A 662 -41.01 10.86 22.22
N VAL A 663 -41.45 10.69 23.46
CA VAL A 663 -40.76 9.80 24.40
C VAL A 663 -40.92 8.36 23.92
N GLY A 664 -39.81 7.64 23.78
CA GLY A 664 -39.76 6.21 23.48
C GLY A 664 -38.85 5.47 24.45
N ASP A 665 -39.23 4.23 24.79
CA ASP A 665 -38.50 3.39 25.75
C ASP A 665 -37.78 2.23 25.04
N TYR A 666 -36.93 2.57 24.06
CA TYR A 666 -36.15 1.61 23.29
C TYR A 666 -34.79 1.35 23.93
N TYR A 667 -34.30 0.11 23.83
CA TYR A 667 -33.02 -0.31 24.44
C TYR A 667 -31.86 0.61 24.03
N VAL A 668 -31.73 0.90 22.74
CA VAL A 668 -30.64 1.74 22.21
C VAL A 668 -30.71 3.19 22.69
N LEU A 669 -31.90 3.71 23.03
CA LEU A 669 -32.05 5.06 23.58
C LEU A 669 -31.79 5.12 25.09
N ARG A 670 -32.08 4.03 25.80
CA ARG A 670 -31.86 3.92 27.25
C ARG A 670 -30.41 3.72 27.63
N HIS A 671 -29.68 2.93 26.86
CA HIS A 671 -28.38 2.40 27.28
C HIS A 671 -27.17 3.07 26.61
N THR A 672 -27.42 4.01 25.69
CA THR A 672 -26.38 4.90 25.15
C THR A 672 -26.07 6.03 26.12
N ASN A 673 -24.80 6.46 26.15
CA ASN A 673 -24.29 7.50 27.06
C ASN A 673 -24.33 8.91 26.45
N MET A 674 -24.69 9.01 25.17
CA MET A 674 -24.81 10.26 24.41
C MET A 674 -26.27 10.54 24.04
N PRO A 675 -26.64 11.76 23.61
CA PRO A 675 -27.95 12.03 23.05
C PRO A 675 -28.29 11.05 21.91
N ALA A 676 -29.42 10.38 22.03
CA ALA A 676 -29.82 9.31 21.12
C ALA A 676 -31.25 9.51 20.62
N ILE A 677 -31.47 9.20 19.34
CA ILE A 677 -32.79 9.17 18.72
C ILE A 677 -33.03 7.90 17.92
N LEU A 678 -34.29 7.52 17.78
CA LEU A 678 -34.76 6.47 16.87
C LEU A 678 -35.80 7.08 15.94
N ILE A 679 -35.68 6.80 14.65
CA ILE A 679 -36.51 7.39 13.60
C ILE A 679 -37.35 6.28 12.98
N GLU A 680 -38.65 6.51 12.84
CA GLU A 680 -39.56 5.70 12.05
C GLU A 680 -39.92 6.47 10.78
N GLY A 681 -39.30 6.09 9.65
CA GLY A 681 -39.38 6.82 8.37
C GLY A 681 -40.70 6.67 7.59
N GLY A 682 -41.63 5.84 8.06
CA GLY A 682 -42.93 5.53 7.45
C GLY A 682 -43.40 4.14 7.87
N PHE A 683 -44.58 3.70 7.42
CA PHE A 683 -45.17 2.40 7.79
C PHE A 683 -45.14 1.38 6.64
N LEU A 684 -44.46 0.24 6.84
CA LEU A 684 -44.45 -0.88 5.89
C LEU A 684 -45.83 -1.54 5.72
N SER A 685 -46.69 -1.40 6.73
CA SER A 685 -48.08 -1.88 6.69
C SER A 685 -49.00 -1.03 5.82
N ASN A 686 -48.62 0.22 5.50
CA ASN A 686 -49.39 1.10 4.65
C ASN A 686 -48.96 0.97 3.18
N LYS A 687 -49.87 0.57 2.29
CA LYS A 687 -49.55 0.35 0.86
C LYS A 687 -48.94 1.57 0.18
N ALA A 688 -49.46 2.77 0.47
CA ALA A 688 -49.01 4.00 -0.18
C ALA A 688 -47.63 4.44 0.32
N GLU A 689 -47.33 4.28 1.60
CA GLU A 689 -45.99 4.56 2.15
C GLU A 689 -44.97 3.51 1.71
N LEU A 690 -45.31 2.22 1.75
CA LEU A 690 -44.45 1.15 1.27
C LEU A 690 -44.03 1.36 -0.20
N ALA A 691 -44.98 1.74 -1.06
CA ALA A 691 -44.69 2.04 -2.46
C ALA A 691 -43.65 3.16 -2.61
N LYS A 692 -43.68 4.18 -1.73
CA LYS A 692 -42.68 5.26 -1.71
C LYS A 692 -41.36 4.78 -1.11
N LEU A 693 -41.37 4.11 0.04
CA LEU A 693 -40.20 3.63 0.79
C LEU A 693 -39.31 2.69 -0.04
N LYS A 694 -39.88 2.00 -1.04
CA LYS A 694 -39.12 1.16 -1.98
C LYS A 694 -38.42 1.94 -3.09
N THR A 695 -38.75 3.21 -3.29
CA THR A 695 -38.12 4.05 -4.32
C THR A 695 -36.88 4.75 -3.80
N LYS A 696 -35.82 4.74 -4.61
CA LYS A 696 -34.58 5.47 -4.31
C LYS A 696 -34.83 6.96 -4.09
N ALA A 697 -35.72 7.57 -4.88
CA ALA A 697 -36.05 8.99 -4.75
C ALA A 697 -36.61 9.36 -3.37
N TYR A 698 -37.47 8.52 -2.78
CA TYR A 698 -38.01 8.78 -1.44
C TYR A 698 -37.01 8.44 -0.33
N GLN A 699 -36.24 7.35 -0.49
CA GLN A 699 -35.14 7.03 0.43
C GLN A 699 -34.10 8.15 0.48
N ASP A 700 -33.79 8.77 -0.65
CA ASP A 700 -32.90 9.93 -0.72
C ASP A 700 -33.50 11.12 0.04
N LYS A 701 -34.80 11.41 -0.14
CA LYS A 701 -35.48 12.47 0.63
C LYS A 701 -35.40 12.25 2.15
N LEU A 702 -35.63 11.03 2.61
CA LEU A 702 -35.46 10.65 4.02
C LEU A 702 -34.01 10.87 4.47
N SER A 703 -33.04 10.42 3.67
CA SER A 703 -31.61 10.53 3.98
C SER A 703 -31.15 11.98 4.09
N TYR A 704 -31.51 12.83 3.14
CA TYR A 704 -31.23 14.27 3.19
C TYR A 704 -31.85 14.91 4.42
N ALA A 705 -33.11 14.59 4.71
CA ALA A 705 -33.81 15.17 5.83
C ALA A 705 -33.18 14.81 7.19
N ILE A 706 -32.80 13.54 7.37
CA ILE A 706 -32.12 13.06 8.58
C ILE A 706 -30.77 13.77 8.73
N ALA A 707 -29.95 13.77 7.68
CA ALA A 707 -28.64 14.42 7.72
C ALA A 707 -28.75 15.93 8.00
N TYR A 708 -29.69 16.63 7.37
CA TYR A 708 -29.92 18.05 7.60
C TYR A 708 -30.41 18.37 9.01
N GLY A 709 -31.27 17.53 9.60
CA GLY A 709 -31.68 17.68 10.99
C GLY A 709 -30.51 17.49 11.97
N ILE A 710 -29.61 16.56 11.68
CA ILE A 710 -28.37 16.34 12.45
C ILE A 710 -27.43 17.54 12.33
N LEU A 711 -27.24 18.07 11.12
CA LEU A 711 -26.39 19.25 10.90
C LEU A 711 -26.93 20.49 11.61
N ASP A 712 -28.25 20.70 11.59
CA ASP A 712 -28.92 21.77 12.35
C ASP A 712 -28.78 21.64 13.86
N TYR A 713 -28.75 20.41 14.37
CA TYR A 713 -28.51 20.16 15.78
C TYR A 713 -27.10 20.58 16.18
N PHE A 714 -26.12 20.30 15.32
CA PHE A 714 -24.74 20.73 15.54
C PHE A 714 -24.43 22.17 15.12
N ASN A 715 -25.43 22.90 14.59
CA ASN A 715 -25.27 24.23 13.99
C ASN A 715 -24.18 24.25 12.89
N VAL A 716 -24.18 23.22 12.06
CA VAL A 716 -23.23 23.03 10.95
C VAL A 716 -23.90 23.46 9.65
N ASN A 717 -23.30 24.41 8.92
CA ASN A 717 -23.87 24.92 7.67
C ASN A 717 -24.03 23.79 6.62
N ARG A 718 -25.26 23.63 6.11
CA ARG A 718 -25.66 22.58 5.17
C ARG A 718 -25.09 22.80 3.74
N GLU A 719 -24.88 24.06 3.35
CA GLU A 719 -24.61 24.50 1.96
C GLU A 719 -23.13 24.84 1.73
N ASP A 720 -22.38 25.09 2.79
CA ASP A 720 -20.97 25.47 2.74
C ASP A 720 -20.10 24.21 2.82
N VAL A 721 -19.65 23.74 1.64
CA VAL A 721 -18.95 22.45 1.48
C VAL A 721 -17.44 22.57 1.65
N ASN A 722 -16.87 23.78 1.56
CA ASN A 722 -15.43 24.01 1.72
C ASN A 722 -15.03 25.03 2.80
N ARG A 723 -16.00 25.75 3.36
CA ARG A 723 -15.97 26.50 4.63
C ARG A 723 -14.86 27.53 4.76
N ASP A 724 -14.63 28.26 3.69
CA ASP A 724 -13.82 29.48 3.71
C ASP A 724 -14.63 30.75 4.04
N SER A 725 -15.93 30.59 4.38
CA SER A 725 -16.90 31.67 4.63
C SER A 725 -17.17 32.57 3.42
N LYS A 726 -16.74 32.16 2.23
CA LYS A 726 -17.08 32.76 0.95
C LYS A 726 -18.00 31.80 0.21
N ILE A 727 -18.92 32.34 -0.59
CA ILE A 727 -19.67 31.53 -1.54
C ILE A 727 -18.76 31.34 -2.76
N ASP A 728 -18.34 30.11 -3.05
CA ASP A 728 -17.52 29.79 -4.22
C ASP A 728 -18.11 28.72 -5.16
N LEU A 729 -17.39 28.40 -6.23
CA LEU A 729 -17.84 27.47 -7.28
C LEU A 729 -18.15 26.06 -6.75
N LYS A 730 -17.51 25.62 -5.66
CA LYS A 730 -17.79 24.30 -5.07
C LYS A 730 -19.08 24.33 -4.27
N ASP A 731 -19.36 25.42 -3.57
CA ASP A 731 -20.64 25.61 -2.89
C ASP A 731 -21.77 25.70 -3.91
N LEU A 732 -21.58 26.51 -4.96
CA LEU A 732 -22.54 26.63 -6.05
C LEU A 732 -22.75 25.29 -6.80
N ALA A 733 -21.71 24.45 -6.94
CA ALA A 733 -21.82 23.12 -7.56
C ALA A 733 -22.57 22.11 -6.68
N ALA A 734 -22.41 22.18 -5.36
CA ALA A 734 -23.18 21.37 -4.43
C ALA A 734 -24.66 21.78 -4.43
N VAL A 735 -24.93 23.08 -4.56
CA VAL A 735 -26.28 23.64 -4.74
C VAL A 735 -26.85 23.26 -6.11
N SER A 736 -26.08 23.33 -7.19
CA SER A 736 -26.56 23.02 -8.56
C SER A 736 -26.99 21.58 -8.74
N ALA A 737 -26.40 20.64 -7.99
CA ALA A 737 -26.82 19.24 -7.98
C ALA A 737 -28.29 19.06 -7.56
N LYS A 738 -28.86 20.02 -6.81
CA LYS A 738 -30.27 20.06 -6.41
C LYS A 738 -31.19 20.63 -7.51
N TYR A 739 -30.65 21.45 -8.41
CA TYR A 739 -31.44 22.27 -9.34
C TYR A 739 -31.37 21.84 -10.79
N ASN A 740 -30.52 20.86 -11.16
CA ASN A 740 -30.35 20.32 -12.53
C ASN A 740 -31.65 19.74 -13.12
N THR A 741 -32.58 20.64 -13.40
CA THR A 741 -34.01 20.39 -13.62
C THR A 741 -34.36 21.02 -14.96
N LYS A 742 -35.17 20.31 -15.73
CA LYS A 742 -35.56 20.74 -17.07
C LYS A 742 -36.96 21.35 -17.03
N ARG A 743 -37.25 22.22 -17.99
CA ARG A 743 -38.59 22.77 -18.17
C ARG A 743 -39.65 21.66 -18.18
N GLY A 744 -40.61 21.75 -17.25
CA GLY A 744 -41.64 20.74 -17.01
C GLY A 744 -41.43 19.91 -15.74
N ASP A 745 -40.24 19.96 -15.12
CA ASP A 745 -40.04 19.45 -13.76
C ASP A 745 -40.83 20.30 -12.76
N SER A 746 -41.43 19.66 -11.75
CA SER A 746 -42.18 20.30 -10.67
C SER A 746 -41.39 21.35 -9.86
N SER A 747 -40.06 21.28 -9.93
CA SER A 747 -39.12 22.19 -9.26
C SER A 747 -38.52 23.25 -10.19
N TRP A 748 -38.93 23.27 -11.46
CA TRP A 748 -38.45 24.21 -12.47
C TRP A 748 -39.17 25.56 -12.41
N SER A 749 -38.44 26.65 -12.62
CA SER A 749 -38.94 28.03 -12.55
C SER A 749 -38.33 28.88 -13.68
N ASN A 750 -39.18 29.62 -14.42
CA ASN A 750 -38.72 30.59 -15.43
C ASN A 750 -37.83 31.68 -14.82
N ALA A 751 -37.95 31.99 -13.53
CA ALA A 751 -37.15 33.01 -12.87
C ALA A 751 -35.74 32.52 -12.49
N SER A 752 -35.49 31.21 -12.59
CA SER A 752 -34.26 30.55 -12.16
C SER A 752 -33.39 30.07 -13.33
N ASP A 753 -33.98 29.96 -14.53
CA ASP A 753 -33.30 29.72 -15.81
C ASP A 753 -32.94 31.08 -16.42
N VAL A 754 -31.77 31.61 -16.06
CA VAL A 754 -31.37 32.98 -16.42
C VAL A 754 -30.67 33.04 -17.78
N ASN A 755 -30.26 31.90 -18.34
CA ASN A 755 -29.69 31.80 -19.67
C ASN A 755 -30.71 31.39 -20.76
N ASN A 756 -31.94 31.02 -20.36
CA ASN A 756 -33.06 30.57 -21.20
C ASN A 756 -32.77 29.29 -22.02
N ASP A 757 -31.93 28.39 -21.52
CA ASP A 757 -31.63 27.13 -22.21
C ASP A 757 -32.61 25.99 -21.87
N ASN A 758 -33.60 26.26 -21.00
CA ASN A 758 -34.61 25.34 -20.48
C ASN A 758 -34.07 24.28 -19.49
N VAL A 759 -32.88 24.49 -18.95
CA VAL A 759 -32.27 23.71 -17.87
C VAL A 759 -31.84 24.69 -16.78
N VAL A 760 -32.18 24.44 -15.52
CA VAL A 760 -31.60 25.20 -14.40
C VAL A 760 -30.35 24.46 -13.96
N ASP A 761 -29.16 25.02 -14.15
CA ASP A 761 -27.91 24.33 -13.81
C ASP A 761 -26.89 25.21 -13.06
N LEU A 762 -25.64 24.73 -12.96
CA LEU A 762 -24.57 25.46 -12.28
C LEU A 762 -24.27 26.80 -12.96
N TYR A 763 -24.47 26.89 -14.27
CA TYR A 763 -24.26 28.09 -15.06
C TYR A 763 -25.26 29.18 -14.66
N ASP A 764 -26.53 28.83 -14.48
CA ASP A 764 -27.57 29.77 -14.01
C ASP A 764 -27.26 30.30 -12.60
N LEU A 765 -26.88 29.41 -11.68
CA LEU A 765 -26.53 29.78 -10.30
C LEU A 765 -25.30 30.71 -10.25
N VAL A 766 -24.31 30.45 -11.12
CA VAL A 766 -23.15 31.34 -11.25
C VAL A 766 -23.56 32.71 -11.81
N LEU A 767 -24.47 32.77 -12.78
CA LEU A 767 -24.97 34.04 -13.33
C LEU A 767 -25.75 34.85 -12.30
N ILE A 768 -26.65 34.22 -11.55
CA ILE A 768 -27.41 34.85 -10.45
C ILE A 768 -26.44 35.38 -9.38
N SER A 769 -25.44 34.59 -8.98
CA SER A 769 -24.46 35.00 -7.96
C SER A 769 -23.65 36.25 -8.36
N LYS A 770 -23.40 36.44 -9.66
CA LYS A 770 -22.69 37.61 -10.19
C LYS A 770 -23.55 38.88 -10.20
N GLN A 771 -24.87 38.75 -10.22
CA GLN A 771 -25.81 39.88 -10.18
C GLN A 771 -26.08 40.37 -8.74
N MET A 772 -25.74 39.59 -7.72
CA MET A 772 -25.94 39.94 -6.29
C MET A 772 -24.72 40.63 -5.64
N LYS A 773 -23.67 40.92 -6.41
CA LYS A 773 -22.53 41.78 -6.01
C LYS A 773 -22.72 43.17 -6.57
#